data_AF-A0A959CK89-F1
#
_entry.id   AF-A0A959CK89-F1
#
_cell.length_a   1.000
_cell.length_b   1.000
_cell.length_c   1.000
_cell.angle_alpha   90.00
_cell.angle_beta   90.00
_cell.angle_gamma   90.00
#
_symmetry.space_group_name_H-M   'P 1'
#
loop_
_entity.id
_entity.type
_entity.pdbx_description
1 polymer ?
#
loop_
_entity_poly.entity_id
_entity_poly.type
_entity_poly.pdbx_seq_one_letter_code
_entity_poly.pdbx_strand_id
1 'polypeptide(L)'
;MNKEALARLFYRELEKTAANEDMDEAAKVEALYRLLTLLFVEMTRRERLQFSTLFARMAYLCHRADLSRPLQFYIHSFRKRASLAMQGRDKEPEKAYQLGLKVLAEAIAALLEQPVPEAVSALLPGEWPVRFRSLSVKEFRPRARALALSDDEGAQQLLVRDEEYPDAAVRVQYNEVDRNENFMPTIEAIRRVFGFPLMLNLIDVEVDEEGVYHPKAFVVEPDYLLDVTAIAECFRADGENPWPYLLKKYLPFEPNKHIMAGHIANFFLDELMTGSELSFKETFARAFQLNPLAFCLFEDQVIREVMNRSQKHFAVLYQMVKQGFREQGIEPEHCYLEPSFYSETYGLQGRLDVLYKGEKKAAIVELKSGSPFMPNIYGLSANHFTQTLLYDLMVRSAFGNETDPTNYILYSSQDDKPLRFAPRIRSQQYEALQVRNQLVAIERLLGELGDPGRGDLLEQGQRLFGRLRPSAFPNLKGFLQRDLELFEKVFSRMHPLAQRYFIAFSGFIAREHQLAKTGQQGVENINGLASLWLDGFNEKQESFNIISHLELAANQAGEEEPLVMFRRTGQTNPLANFRTGDIAVLYPHQDGRPAALFSQIFKCTLIEITNESVTVRLRSRQFNSAIFEQHPFWNLEHDLLDSSFVSMYRSLFAFAQCPKDKQDLLLATQPPREGEAREVAVPAELTPEQKDIFRKALSAEDYFLLWGPPGTGKTSMMLKHLVAYLLDNTGENILLLAYTNRAVDEICEAIESIRQDIRRHYLRIGSRYSTHPRYRGQLFGAKIEKAQTRQEIKDTINSHR
;
A
#
# COMPACT_ATOMS: atom_id res chain seq x y z
N MET A 1 -16.26 -14.05 -33.11
CA MET A 1 -15.24 -15.09 -33.33
C MET A 1 -15.99 -16.25 -33.95
N ASN A 2 -15.60 -16.68 -35.16
CA ASN A 2 -16.22 -17.84 -35.77
C ASN A 2 -15.67 -19.09 -35.06
N LYS A 3 -16.40 -19.58 -34.05
CA LYS A 3 -15.97 -20.70 -33.20
C LYS A 3 -15.75 -21.98 -34.03
N GLU A 4 -16.58 -22.23 -35.03
CA GLU A 4 -16.47 -23.37 -35.94
C GLU A 4 -15.18 -23.34 -36.76
N ALA A 5 -14.88 -22.22 -37.41
CA ALA A 5 -13.65 -22.07 -38.19
C ALA A 5 -12.39 -22.18 -37.31
N LEU A 6 -12.45 -21.64 -36.09
CA LEU A 6 -11.36 -21.72 -35.13
C LEU A 6 -11.17 -23.16 -34.62
N ALA A 7 -12.25 -23.87 -34.32
CA ALA A 7 -12.20 -25.27 -33.90
C ALA A 7 -11.61 -26.16 -34.99
N ARG A 8 -12.04 -25.98 -36.26
CA ARG A 8 -11.45 -26.68 -37.41
C ARG A 8 -9.94 -26.45 -37.52
N LEU A 9 -9.48 -25.22 -37.28
CA LEU A 9 -8.05 -24.91 -37.32
C LEU A 9 -7.30 -25.62 -36.18
N PHE A 10 -7.78 -25.54 -34.94
CA PHE A 10 -7.16 -26.21 -33.80
C PHE A 10 -7.14 -27.73 -33.94
N TYR A 11 -8.23 -28.35 -34.39
CA TYR A 11 -8.29 -29.79 -34.64
C TYR A 11 -7.33 -30.22 -35.76
N ARG A 12 -7.23 -29.44 -36.84
CA ARG A 12 -6.27 -29.71 -37.92
C ARG A 12 -4.82 -29.64 -37.46
N GLU A 13 -4.46 -28.67 -36.61
CA GLU A 13 -3.10 -28.59 -36.05
C GLU A 13 -2.81 -29.73 -35.05
N LEU A 14 -3.83 -30.19 -34.30
CA LEU A 14 -3.73 -31.38 -33.45
C LEU A 14 -3.45 -32.63 -34.30
N GLU A 15 -4.22 -32.85 -35.37
CA GLU A 15 -4.02 -33.97 -36.30
C GLU A 15 -2.62 -33.96 -36.93
N LYS A 16 -2.17 -32.80 -37.41
CA LYS A 16 -0.81 -32.64 -37.95
C LYS A 16 0.27 -32.99 -36.93
N THR A 17 0.10 -32.58 -35.69
CA THR A 17 1.06 -32.88 -34.61
C THR A 17 1.09 -34.38 -34.33
N ALA A 18 -0.07 -35.04 -34.31
CA ALA A 18 -0.17 -36.48 -34.08
C ALA A 18 0.43 -37.31 -35.24
N ALA A 19 0.18 -36.90 -36.48
CA ALA A 19 0.62 -37.57 -37.70
C ALA A 19 2.09 -37.30 -38.08
N ASN A 20 2.80 -36.42 -37.37
CA ASN A 20 4.20 -36.11 -37.67
C ASN A 20 5.13 -37.20 -37.13
N GLU A 21 5.65 -38.05 -38.02
CA GLU A 21 6.57 -39.15 -37.68
C GLU A 21 8.01 -38.67 -37.40
N ASP A 22 8.37 -37.46 -37.84
CA ASP A 22 9.70 -36.87 -37.62
C ASP A 22 9.87 -36.25 -36.23
N MET A 23 8.78 -36.15 -35.45
CA MET A 23 8.78 -35.63 -34.08
C MET A 23 8.78 -36.77 -33.06
N ASP A 24 9.74 -36.74 -32.13
CA ASP A 24 9.69 -37.58 -30.94
C ASP A 24 8.53 -37.15 -30.00
N GLU A 25 8.23 -37.98 -28.99
CA GLU A 25 7.13 -37.72 -28.06
C GLU A 25 7.29 -36.40 -27.30
N ALA A 26 8.53 -36.02 -26.98
CA ALA A 26 8.82 -34.77 -26.28
C ALA A 26 8.49 -33.54 -27.15
N ALA A 27 8.91 -33.56 -28.42
CA ALA A 27 8.58 -32.53 -29.40
C ALA A 27 7.07 -32.46 -29.66
N LYS A 28 6.38 -33.61 -29.71
CA LYS A 28 4.91 -33.65 -29.82
C LYS A 28 4.23 -33.03 -28.62
N VAL A 29 4.67 -33.35 -27.40
CA VAL A 29 4.18 -32.72 -26.16
C VAL A 29 4.37 -31.21 -26.19
N GLU A 30 5.53 -30.72 -26.62
CA GLU A 30 5.80 -29.29 -26.75
C GLU A 30 4.85 -28.62 -27.75
N ALA A 31 4.62 -29.22 -28.91
CA ALA A 31 3.69 -28.70 -29.90
C ALA A 31 2.24 -28.66 -29.39
N LEU A 32 1.77 -29.72 -28.72
CA LEU A 32 0.46 -29.75 -28.08
C LEU A 32 0.34 -28.70 -26.97
N TYR A 33 1.40 -28.50 -26.18
CA TYR A 33 1.41 -27.47 -25.14
C TYR A 33 1.36 -26.05 -25.71
N ARG A 34 2.09 -25.78 -26.80
CA ARG A 34 1.98 -24.51 -27.55
C ARG A 34 0.57 -24.32 -28.09
N LEU A 35 -0.05 -25.37 -28.64
CA LEU A 35 -1.42 -25.32 -29.16
C LEU A 35 -2.44 -25.04 -28.04
N LEU A 36 -2.30 -25.67 -26.87
CA LEU A 36 -3.13 -25.42 -25.71
C LEU A 36 -2.98 -23.97 -25.24
N THR A 37 -1.73 -23.49 -25.16
CA THR A 37 -1.44 -22.11 -24.79
C THR A 37 -2.10 -21.14 -25.77
N LEU A 38 -2.00 -21.40 -27.08
CA LEU A 38 -2.65 -20.60 -28.12
C LEU A 38 -4.18 -20.62 -27.99
N LEU A 39 -4.80 -21.77 -27.70
CA LEU A 39 -6.24 -21.86 -27.46
C LEU A 39 -6.67 -20.95 -26.32
N PHE A 40 -6.03 -21.07 -25.14
CA PHE A 40 -6.35 -20.23 -24.00
C PHE A 40 -6.04 -18.75 -24.26
N VAL A 41 -4.95 -18.42 -24.94
CA VAL A 41 -4.62 -17.04 -25.33
C VAL A 41 -5.66 -16.47 -26.29
N GLU A 42 -6.13 -17.23 -27.28
CA GLU A 42 -7.15 -16.77 -28.23
C GLU A 42 -8.51 -16.58 -27.55
N MET A 43 -8.92 -17.55 -26.73
CA MET A 43 -10.17 -17.50 -25.98
C MET A 43 -10.21 -16.36 -24.97
N THR A 44 -9.04 -15.95 -24.47
CA THR A 44 -8.89 -14.83 -23.54
C THR A 44 -8.51 -13.50 -24.21
N ARG A 45 -8.22 -13.49 -25.51
CA ARG A 45 -7.71 -12.30 -26.23
C ARG A 45 -8.66 -11.11 -26.12
N ARG A 46 -9.97 -11.38 -26.15
CA ARG A 46 -11.00 -10.33 -26.08
C ARG A 46 -11.11 -9.71 -24.69
N GLU A 47 -10.76 -10.44 -23.62
CA GLU A 47 -10.89 -9.98 -22.23
C GLU A 47 -9.96 -8.83 -21.89
N ARG A 48 -8.77 -8.80 -22.51
CA ARG A 48 -7.71 -7.84 -22.16
C ARG A 48 -7.46 -7.79 -20.64
N LEU A 49 -7.74 -8.90 -19.96
CA LEU A 49 -7.36 -9.12 -18.57
C LEU A 49 -5.91 -9.54 -18.53
N GLN A 50 -5.24 -9.11 -17.47
CA GLN A 50 -3.88 -9.55 -17.20
C GLN A 50 -3.88 -10.78 -16.33
N PHE A 51 -2.92 -11.65 -16.62
CA PHE A 51 -2.69 -12.89 -15.90
C PHE A 51 -1.17 -13.05 -15.79
N SER A 52 -0.66 -13.10 -14.57
CA SER A 52 0.76 -13.34 -14.25
C SER A 52 1.26 -14.68 -14.75
N THR A 53 0.36 -15.65 -14.78
CA THR A 53 0.68 -17.03 -15.10
C THR A 53 -0.32 -17.60 -16.09
N LEU A 54 0.15 -18.54 -16.91
CA LEU A 54 -0.75 -19.35 -17.73
C LEU A 54 -1.79 -20.09 -16.86
N PHE A 55 -1.43 -20.44 -15.63
CA PHE A 55 -2.35 -20.97 -14.64
C PHE A 55 -3.53 -20.04 -14.37
N ALA A 56 -3.27 -18.78 -13.98
CA ALA A 56 -4.33 -17.83 -13.63
C ALA A 56 -5.27 -17.59 -14.82
N ARG A 57 -4.71 -17.54 -16.04
CA ARG A 57 -5.47 -17.47 -17.30
C ARG A 57 -6.35 -18.70 -17.51
N MET A 58 -5.81 -19.89 -17.32
CA MET A 58 -6.55 -21.15 -17.44
C MET A 58 -7.66 -21.22 -16.40
N ALA A 59 -7.36 -20.99 -15.12
CA ALA A 59 -8.33 -21.01 -14.03
C ALA A 59 -9.48 -20.01 -14.26
N TYR A 60 -9.16 -18.80 -14.72
CA TYR A 60 -10.17 -17.81 -15.09
C TYR A 60 -11.09 -18.31 -16.20
N LEU A 61 -10.53 -18.81 -17.31
CA LEU A 61 -11.31 -19.25 -18.46
C LEU A 61 -12.14 -20.49 -18.13
N CYS A 62 -11.55 -21.46 -17.42
CA CYS A 62 -12.20 -22.66 -16.94
C CYS A 62 -13.43 -22.33 -16.09
N HIS A 63 -13.30 -21.39 -15.15
CA HIS A 63 -14.40 -20.94 -14.32
C HIS A 63 -15.47 -20.20 -15.16
N ARG A 64 -15.06 -19.31 -16.07
CA ARG A 64 -16.00 -18.55 -16.90
C ARG A 64 -16.79 -19.43 -17.87
N ALA A 65 -16.15 -20.43 -18.43
CA ALA A 65 -16.78 -21.38 -19.36
C ALA A 65 -17.47 -22.55 -18.65
N ASP A 66 -17.52 -22.54 -17.30
CA ASP A 66 -18.10 -23.58 -16.46
C ASP A 66 -17.61 -24.99 -16.82
N LEU A 67 -16.29 -25.12 -17.05
CA LEU A 67 -15.69 -26.42 -17.36
C LEU A 67 -15.82 -27.37 -16.17
N SER A 68 -16.01 -28.66 -16.43
CA SER A 68 -16.10 -29.67 -15.38
C SER A 68 -14.79 -29.76 -14.57
N ARG A 69 -14.87 -29.97 -13.24
CA ARG A 69 -13.68 -30.13 -12.38
C ARG A 69 -12.67 -31.16 -12.90
N PRO A 70 -13.08 -32.34 -13.43
CA PRO A 70 -12.13 -33.28 -14.03
C PRO A 70 -11.37 -32.69 -15.21
N LEU A 71 -12.06 -31.98 -16.12
CA LEU A 71 -11.41 -31.36 -17.28
C LEU A 71 -10.43 -30.26 -16.86
N GLN A 72 -10.80 -29.43 -15.87
CA GLN A 72 -9.88 -28.42 -15.31
C GLN A 72 -8.61 -29.08 -14.77
N PHE A 73 -8.75 -30.13 -13.95
CA PHE A 73 -7.63 -30.91 -13.45
C PHE A 73 -6.74 -31.45 -14.59
N TYR A 74 -7.32 -32.00 -15.65
CA TYR A 74 -6.56 -32.56 -16.77
C TYR A 74 -5.82 -31.48 -17.57
N ILE A 75 -6.46 -30.33 -17.82
CA ILE A 75 -5.83 -29.16 -18.46
C ILE A 75 -4.60 -28.72 -17.67
N HIS A 76 -4.75 -28.54 -16.36
CA HIS A 76 -3.65 -28.11 -15.50
C HIS A 76 -2.58 -29.21 -15.33
N SER A 77 -2.97 -30.48 -15.28
CA SER A 77 -2.05 -31.63 -15.22
C SER A 77 -1.18 -31.71 -16.48
N PHE A 78 -1.78 -31.54 -17.66
CA PHE A 78 -1.03 -31.52 -18.92
C PHE A 78 -0.09 -30.32 -18.98
N ARG A 79 -0.55 -29.12 -18.59
CA ARG A 79 0.30 -27.91 -18.48
C ARG A 79 1.56 -28.18 -17.66
N LYS A 80 1.42 -28.80 -16.47
CA LYS A 80 2.53 -29.12 -15.57
C LYS A 80 3.47 -30.16 -16.17
N ARG A 81 2.93 -31.26 -16.72
CA ARG A 81 3.74 -32.32 -17.35
C ARG A 81 4.47 -31.85 -18.60
N ALA A 82 3.82 -31.07 -19.45
CA ALA A 82 4.46 -30.51 -20.64
C ALA A 82 5.65 -29.62 -20.29
N SER A 83 5.54 -28.80 -19.25
CA SER A 83 6.66 -28.00 -18.72
C SER A 83 7.83 -28.88 -18.26
N LEU A 84 7.55 -30.00 -17.57
CA LEU A 84 8.57 -30.97 -17.17
C LEU A 84 9.21 -31.69 -18.38
N ALA A 85 8.41 -32.06 -19.38
CA ALA A 85 8.89 -32.70 -20.60
C ALA A 85 9.85 -31.78 -21.38
N MET A 86 9.50 -30.50 -21.54
CA MET A 86 10.35 -29.49 -22.18
C MET A 86 11.67 -29.26 -21.43
N GLN A 87 11.71 -29.54 -20.13
CA GLN A 87 12.93 -29.47 -19.31
C GLN A 87 13.73 -30.79 -19.30
N GLY A 88 13.28 -31.83 -20.01
CA GLY A 88 13.87 -33.17 -19.98
C GLY A 88 13.70 -33.89 -18.64
N ARG A 89 12.69 -33.49 -17.84
CA ARG A 89 12.44 -34.00 -16.47
C ARG A 89 11.19 -34.86 -16.34
N ASP A 90 10.35 -34.96 -17.38
CA ASP A 90 9.24 -35.91 -17.37
C ASP A 90 9.78 -37.33 -17.54
N LYS A 91 9.36 -38.23 -16.65
CA LYS A 91 9.78 -39.63 -16.65
C LYS A 91 8.93 -40.50 -17.58
N GLU A 92 7.80 -40.00 -18.06
CA GLU A 92 6.83 -40.75 -18.88
C GLU A 92 6.28 -39.87 -20.02
N PRO A 93 7.10 -39.51 -21.02
CA PRO A 93 6.72 -38.59 -22.10
C PRO A 93 5.53 -39.10 -22.92
N GLU A 94 5.41 -40.41 -23.14
CA GLU A 94 4.28 -41.02 -23.84
C GLU A 94 2.94 -40.76 -23.13
N LYS A 95 2.90 -40.84 -21.80
CA LYS A 95 1.69 -40.51 -21.03
C LYS A 95 1.36 -39.02 -21.09
N ALA A 96 2.38 -38.15 -21.15
CA ALA A 96 2.18 -36.72 -21.31
C ALA A 96 1.61 -36.39 -22.70
N TYR A 97 2.08 -37.08 -23.75
CA TYR A 97 1.58 -36.97 -25.10
C TYR A 97 0.10 -37.38 -25.21
N GLN A 98 -0.23 -38.59 -24.75
CA GLN A 98 -1.60 -39.09 -24.72
C GLN A 98 -2.55 -38.17 -23.91
N LEU A 99 -2.06 -37.64 -22.78
CA LEU A 99 -2.83 -36.69 -21.97
C LEU A 99 -3.07 -35.40 -22.75
N GLY A 100 -2.05 -34.88 -23.42
CA GLY A 100 -2.13 -33.66 -24.23
C GLY A 100 -3.15 -33.75 -25.35
N LEU A 101 -3.18 -34.88 -26.09
CA LEU A 101 -4.16 -35.13 -27.16
C LEU A 101 -5.59 -35.03 -26.63
N LYS A 102 -5.88 -35.77 -25.54
CA LYS A 102 -7.22 -35.81 -24.95
C LYS A 102 -7.62 -34.48 -24.34
N VAL A 103 -6.70 -33.82 -23.61
CA VAL A 103 -6.91 -32.49 -23.03
C VAL A 103 -7.25 -31.49 -24.12
N LEU A 104 -6.50 -31.44 -25.21
CA LEU A 104 -6.78 -30.49 -26.28
C LEU A 104 -8.11 -30.79 -26.96
N ALA A 105 -8.40 -32.05 -27.29
CA ALA A 105 -9.65 -32.39 -27.97
C ALA A 105 -10.88 -31.99 -27.14
N GLU A 106 -10.88 -32.31 -25.84
CA GLU A 106 -11.94 -31.98 -24.89
C GLU A 106 -12.00 -30.48 -24.57
N ALA A 107 -10.86 -29.81 -24.41
CA ALA A 107 -10.81 -28.37 -24.16
C ALA A 107 -11.29 -27.57 -25.38
N ILE A 108 -10.91 -27.95 -26.60
CA ILE A 108 -11.42 -27.34 -27.85
C ILE A 108 -12.94 -27.54 -27.91
N ALA A 109 -13.42 -28.76 -27.65
CA ALA A 109 -14.84 -29.07 -27.70
C ALA A 109 -15.65 -28.25 -26.70
N ALA A 110 -15.19 -28.17 -25.46
CA ALA A 110 -15.87 -27.47 -24.40
C ALA A 110 -15.79 -25.93 -24.54
N LEU A 111 -14.64 -25.38 -24.92
CA LEU A 111 -14.44 -23.93 -25.03
C LEU A 111 -15.05 -23.33 -26.31
N LEU A 112 -15.03 -24.09 -27.41
CA LEU A 112 -15.58 -23.63 -28.69
C LEU A 112 -16.99 -24.18 -28.95
N GLU A 113 -17.53 -25.02 -28.07
CA GLU A 113 -18.85 -25.65 -28.20
C GLU A 113 -19.00 -26.37 -29.55
N GLN A 114 -17.98 -27.14 -29.94
CA GLN A 114 -17.95 -27.90 -31.19
C GLN A 114 -17.65 -29.38 -30.90
N PRO A 115 -18.24 -30.33 -31.64
CA PRO A 115 -17.95 -31.75 -31.43
C PRO A 115 -16.51 -32.08 -31.85
N VAL A 116 -15.92 -33.07 -31.19
CA VAL A 116 -14.63 -33.64 -31.60
C VAL A 116 -14.83 -34.39 -32.94
N PRO A 117 -14.09 -34.06 -34.02
CA PRO A 117 -14.18 -34.78 -35.29
C PRO A 117 -13.79 -36.26 -35.16
N GLU A 118 -14.37 -37.12 -35.99
CA GLU A 118 -14.11 -38.57 -35.96
C GLU A 118 -12.62 -38.90 -36.15
N ALA A 119 -11.94 -38.16 -37.05
CA ALA A 119 -10.50 -38.30 -37.28
C ALA A 119 -9.66 -38.00 -36.03
N VAL A 120 -10.06 -37.03 -35.20
CA VAL A 120 -9.39 -36.74 -33.91
C VAL A 120 -9.78 -37.77 -32.86
N SER A 121 -11.05 -38.17 -32.82
CA SER A 121 -11.56 -39.18 -31.87
C SER A 121 -10.80 -40.51 -31.97
N ALA A 122 -10.46 -40.93 -33.19
CA ALA A 122 -9.66 -42.13 -33.46
C ALA A 122 -8.22 -42.08 -32.90
N LEU A 123 -7.70 -40.88 -32.59
CA LEU A 123 -6.36 -40.68 -32.02
C LEU A 123 -6.35 -40.62 -30.49
N LEU A 124 -7.52 -40.50 -29.85
CA LEU A 124 -7.60 -40.29 -28.40
C LEU A 124 -7.43 -41.59 -27.62
N PRO A 125 -6.75 -41.57 -26.47
CA PRO A 125 -6.70 -42.74 -25.60
C PRO A 125 -8.09 -43.03 -25.00
N GLY A 126 -8.45 -44.30 -24.89
CA GLY A 126 -9.75 -44.73 -24.34
C GLY A 126 -9.97 -44.23 -22.90
N GLU A 127 -8.97 -44.37 -22.03
CA GLU A 127 -8.98 -43.85 -20.66
C GLU A 127 -8.12 -42.58 -20.52
N TRP A 128 -8.28 -41.84 -19.42
CA TRP A 128 -7.41 -40.71 -19.12
C TRP A 128 -6.04 -41.22 -18.61
N PRO A 129 -4.90 -40.78 -19.17
CA PRO A 129 -3.58 -41.28 -18.77
C PRO A 129 -3.15 -40.93 -17.34
N VAL A 130 -3.87 -40.00 -16.71
CA VAL A 130 -3.70 -39.59 -15.31
C VAL A 130 -5.04 -39.81 -14.59
N ARG A 131 -4.98 -40.26 -13.34
CA ARG A 131 -6.18 -40.47 -12.53
C ARG A 131 -6.58 -39.16 -11.85
N PHE A 132 -7.78 -38.66 -12.15
CA PHE A 132 -8.41 -37.63 -11.33
C PHE A 132 -8.82 -38.27 -9.99
N ARG A 133 -8.34 -37.71 -8.89
CA ARG A 133 -8.83 -38.04 -7.54
C ARG A 133 -9.57 -36.82 -7.02
N SER A 134 -10.87 -36.95 -6.78
CA SER A 134 -11.57 -35.96 -5.96
C SER A 134 -11.01 -36.05 -4.54
N LEU A 135 -10.53 -34.92 -4.01
CA LEU A 135 -10.18 -34.82 -2.58
C LEU A 135 -11.44 -35.14 -1.77
N SER A 136 -11.37 -36.16 -0.91
CA SER A 136 -12.39 -36.42 0.10
C SER A 136 -12.18 -35.40 1.22
N VAL A 137 -12.96 -34.32 1.18
CA VAL A 137 -12.86 -33.22 2.15
C VAL A 137 -13.58 -33.63 3.42
N LYS A 138 -12.80 -33.86 4.47
CA LYS A 138 -13.30 -34.12 5.83
C LYS A 138 -13.79 -32.84 6.48
N GLU A 139 -13.07 -31.74 6.27
CA GLU A 139 -13.32 -30.45 6.91
C GLU A 139 -12.93 -29.30 5.97
N PHE A 140 -13.67 -28.20 6.01
CA PHE A 140 -13.31 -26.96 5.33
C PHE A 140 -13.09 -25.84 6.34
N ARG A 141 -11.97 -25.13 6.22
CA ARG A 141 -11.63 -23.96 7.02
C ARG A 141 -11.46 -22.76 6.12
N PRO A 142 -12.20 -21.65 6.34
CA PRO A 142 -11.97 -20.41 5.59
C PRO A 142 -10.54 -19.89 5.73
N ARG A 143 -9.93 -20.15 6.89
CA ARG A 143 -8.58 -19.73 7.24
C ARG A 143 -7.98 -20.71 8.26
N ALA A 144 -6.67 -20.95 8.19
CA ALA A 144 -5.87 -21.51 9.26
C ALA A 144 -4.60 -20.66 9.46
N ARG A 145 -4.34 -20.17 10.68
CA ARG A 145 -3.11 -19.45 11.03
C ARG A 145 -2.12 -20.46 11.56
N ALA A 146 -0.95 -20.56 10.93
CA ALA A 146 -0.01 -21.64 11.22
C ALA A 146 1.44 -21.18 11.18
N LEU A 147 2.26 -21.71 12.09
CA LEU A 147 3.70 -21.56 12.10
C LEU A 147 4.32 -22.67 11.24
N ALA A 148 4.87 -22.31 10.08
CA ALA A 148 5.64 -23.23 9.26
C ALA A 148 7.00 -23.49 9.89
N LEU A 149 7.38 -24.78 10.01
CA LEU A 149 8.58 -25.24 10.70
C LEU A 149 9.66 -25.74 9.75
N SER A 150 9.26 -26.38 8.66
CA SER A 150 10.16 -26.90 7.63
C SER A 150 9.41 -27.18 6.33
N ASP A 151 10.17 -27.47 5.28
CA ASP A 151 9.68 -27.87 3.96
C ASP A 151 10.24 -29.25 3.58
N ASP A 152 9.37 -30.17 3.21
CA ASP A 152 9.71 -31.41 2.51
C ASP A 152 9.51 -31.19 1.00
N GLU A 153 10.59 -30.80 0.32
CA GLU A 153 10.58 -30.56 -1.12
C GLU A 153 10.27 -31.82 -1.94
N GLY A 154 10.61 -33.01 -1.41
CA GLY A 154 10.33 -34.28 -2.06
C GLY A 154 8.83 -34.58 -2.09
N ALA A 155 8.14 -34.33 -0.98
CA ALA A 155 6.69 -34.48 -0.87
C ALA A 155 5.89 -33.25 -1.33
N GLN A 156 6.56 -32.11 -1.52
CA GLN A 156 5.92 -30.81 -1.76
C GLN A 156 4.98 -30.41 -0.61
N GLN A 157 5.43 -30.62 0.62
CA GLN A 157 4.64 -30.40 1.83
C GLN A 157 5.40 -29.52 2.82
N LEU A 158 4.74 -28.49 3.34
CA LEU A 158 5.22 -27.77 4.52
C LEU A 158 4.79 -28.52 5.77
N LEU A 159 5.68 -28.63 6.75
CA LEU A 159 5.32 -29.04 8.10
C LEU A 159 4.99 -27.79 8.90
N VAL A 160 3.77 -27.70 9.44
CA VAL A 160 3.29 -26.53 10.17
C VAL A 160 2.71 -26.91 11.52
N ARG A 161 2.55 -25.95 12.42
CA ARG A 161 1.69 -26.04 13.60
C ARG A 161 0.55 -25.03 13.47
N ASP A 162 -0.68 -25.51 13.45
CA ASP A 162 -1.89 -24.67 13.47
C ASP A 162 -2.07 -24.08 14.88
N GLU A 163 -2.33 -22.79 15.00
CA GLU A 163 -2.57 -22.12 16.28
C GLU A 163 -3.79 -22.68 17.01
N GLU A 164 -4.82 -23.16 16.30
CA GLU A 164 -6.00 -23.79 16.92
C GLU A 164 -5.69 -25.21 17.45
N TYR A 165 -4.65 -25.86 16.94
CA TYR A 165 -4.27 -27.24 17.27
C TYR A 165 -2.76 -27.37 17.50
N PRO A 166 -2.19 -26.67 18.50
CA PRO A 166 -0.75 -26.50 18.66
C PRO A 166 0.00 -27.80 19.01
N ASP A 167 -0.73 -28.81 19.51
CA ASP A 167 -0.18 -30.10 19.95
C ASP A 167 0.22 -31.02 18.77
N ALA A 168 -0.27 -30.75 17.57
CA ALA A 168 -0.04 -31.59 16.40
C ALA A 168 0.66 -30.81 15.28
N ALA A 169 1.70 -31.42 14.71
CA ALA A 169 2.26 -30.94 13.46
C ALA A 169 1.36 -31.42 12.29
N VAL A 170 0.98 -30.49 11.43
CA VAL A 170 0.11 -30.71 10.28
C VAL A 170 0.94 -30.57 9.01
N ARG A 171 0.61 -31.37 7.99
CA ARG A 171 1.20 -31.25 6.65
C ARG A 171 0.32 -30.35 5.79
N VAL A 172 0.95 -29.42 5.08
CA VAL A 172 0.27 -28.51 4.15
C VAL A 172 0.80 -28.77 2.76
N GLN A 173 -0.06 -29.23 1.86
CA GLN A 173 0.31 -29.51 0.48
C GLN A 173 0.43 -28.20 -0.32
N TYR A 174 1.51 -28.05 -1.08
CA TYR A 174 1.67 -26.98 -2.06
C TYR A 174 1.96 -27.55 -3.46
N ASN A 175 2.00 -26.66 -4.44
CA ASN A 175 2.18 -27.01 -5.86
C ASN A 175 1.07 -27.90 -6.43
N GLU A 176 -0.14 -27.75 -5.88
CA GLU A 176 -1.31 -28.49 -6.31
C GLU A 176 -1.91 -27.87 -7.57
N VAL A 177 -2.06 -28.74 -8.56
CA VAL A 177 -2.68 -28.48 -9.85
C VAL A 177 -4.12 -28.01 -9.62
N ASP A 178 -4.52 -26.92 -10.28
CA ASP A 178 -5.87 -26.30 -10.15
C ASP A 178 -6.20 -25.74 -8.75
N ARG A 179 -5.21 -25.60 -7.87
CA ARG A 179 -5.44 -25.12 -6.50
C ARG A 179 -4.49 -24.00 -6.08
N ASN A 180 -3.20 -24.30 -5.91
CA ASN A 180 -2.25 -23.38 -5.29
C ASN A 180 -0.89 -23.33 -5.99
N GLU A 181 -0.78 -23.91 -7.19
CA GLU A 181 0.46 -23.88 -7.98
C GLU A 181 0.95 -22.47 -8.37
N ASN A 182 0.07 -21.48 -8.43
CA ASN A 182 0.47 -20.07 -8.59
C ASN A 182 1.28 -19.53 -7.42
N PHE A 183 1.23 -20.15 -6.24
CA PHE A 183 2.00 -19.73 -5.07
C PHE A 183 3.41 -20.32 -5.03
N MET A 184 3.88 -21.02 -6.06
CA MET A 184 5.28 -21.48 -6.11
C MET A 184 6.32 -20.35 -5.92
N PRO A 185 6.15 -19.14 -6.47
CA PRO A 185 7.05 -18.02 -6.13
C PRO A 185 7.02 -17.64 -4.65
N THR A 186 5.89 -17.86 -3.95
CA THR A 186 5.80 -17.70 -2.49
C THR A 186 6.63 -18.78 -1.80
N ILE A 187 6.49 -20.06 -2.19
CA ILE A 187 7.30 -21.15 -1.63
C ILE A 187 8.81 -20.92 -1.86
N GLU A 188 9.19 -20.44 -3.04
CA GLU A 188 10.58 -20.06 -3.32
C GLU A 188 11.06 -18.90 -2.44
N ALA A 189 10.22 -17.90 -2.20
CA ALA A 189 10.53 -16.81 -1.28
C ALA A 189 10.68 -17.32 0.16
N ILE A 190 9.81 -18.22 0.62
CA ILE A 190 9.93 -18.87 1.94
C ILE A 190 11.31 -19.51 2.08
N ARG A 191 11.74 -20.29 1.09
CA ARG A 191 13.05 -20.97 1.11
C ARG A 191 14.25 -20.02 1.07
N ARG A 192 14.19 -19.01 0.21
CA ARG A 192 15.38 -18.18 -0.14
C ARG A 192 15.49 -16.88 0.65
N VAL A 193 14.39 -16.40 1.21
CA VAL A 193 14.33 -15.07 1.84
C VAL A 193 13.93 -15.20 3.31
N PHE A 194 12.79 -15.84 3.60
CA PHE A 194 12.26 -15.85 4.96
C PHE A 194 12.95 -16.87 5.86
N GLY A 195 13.14 -18.10 5.36
CA GLY A 195 13.56 -19.24 6.16
C GLY A 195 12.43 -19.77 7.06
N PHE A 196 12.80 -20.61 8.02
CA PHE A 196 11.91 -21.17 9.04
C PHE A 196 12.46 -20.90 10.45
N PRO A 197 11.60 -20.80 11.47
CA PRO A 197 10.14 -20.87 11.39
C PRO A 197 9.50 -19.60 10.82
N LEU A 198 8.26 -19.68 10.31
CA LEU A 198 7.60 -18.59 9.60
C LEU A 198 6.07 -18.61 9.81
N MET A 199 5.49 -17.47 10.15
CA MET A 199 4.03 -17.34 10.28
C MET A 199 3.33 -17.26 8.93
N LEU A 200 2.29 -18.06 8.75
CA LEU A 200 1.46 -18.12 7.56
C LEU A 200 -0.03 -18.00 7.94
N ASN A 201 -0.80 -17.32 7.09
CA ASN A 201 -2.23 -17.59 6.96
C ASN A 201 -2.46 -18.44 5.71
N LEU A 202 -3.13 -19.57 5.90
CA LEU A 202 -3.62 -20.47 4.85
C LEU A 202 -5.08 -20.13 4.60
N ILE A 203 -5.47 -19.92 3.34
CA ILE A 203 -6.80 -19.43 2.96
C ILE A 203 -7.58 -20.49 2.18
N ASP A 204 -8.87 -20.62 2.47
CA ASP A 204 -9.79 -21.60 1.88
C ASP A 204 -9.19 -23.03 1.93
N VAL A 205 -8.94 -23.52 3.15
CA VAL A 205 -8.28 -24.80 3.42
C VAL A 205 -9.27 -25.95 3.40
N GLU A 206 -9.02 -26.92 2.54
CA GLU A 206 -9.70 -28.23 2.59
C GLU A 206 -8.78 -29.21 3.34
N VAL A 207 -9.32 -29.90 4.34
CA VAL A 207 -8.61 -30.92 5.11
C VAL A 207 -9.07 -32.29 4.60
N ASP A 208 -8.12 -33.14 4.23
CA ASP A 208 -8.42 -34.49 3.79
C ASP A 208 -8.63 -35.48 4.96
N GLU A 209 -8.95 -36.73 4.64
CA GLU A 209 -9.18 -37.79 5.64
C GLU A 209 -7.91 -38.15 6.44
N GLU A 210 -6.72 -37.89 5.88
CA GLU A 210 -5.43 -38.08 6.53
C GLU A 210 -5.01 -36.88 7.40
N GLY A 211 -5.80 -35.79 7.37
CA GLY A 211 -5.53 -34.56 8.11
C GLY A 211 -4.55 -33.60 7.40
N VAL A 212 -4.26 -33.81 6.12
CA VAL A 212 -3.41 -32.93 5.30
C VAL A 212 -4.22 -31.71 4.85
N TYR A 213 -3.59 -30.53 4.90
CA TYR A 213 -4.21 -29.27 4.53
C TYR A 213 -3.93 -28.94 3.07
N HIS A 214 -4.99 -28.62 2.32
CA HIS A 214 -4.99 -28.26 0.91
C HIS A 214 -5.50 -26.81 0.71
N PRO A 215 -4.69 -25.78 1.04
CA PRO A 215 -5.08 -24.37 0.93
C PRO A 215 -5.16 -23.91 -0.52
N LYS A 216 -6.01 -22.91 -0.82
CA LYS A 216 -6.02 -22.23 -2.13
C LYS A 216 -5.04 -21.06 -2.22
N ALA A 217 -4.71 -20.44 -1.08
CA ALA A 217 -3.74 -19.36 -1.04
C ALA A 217 -2.90 -19.36 0.23
N PHE A 218 -1.71 -18.79 0.12
CA PHE A 218 -0.75 -18.60 1.20
C PHE A 218 -0.52 -17.10 1.40
N VAL A 219 -0.52 -16.65 2.65
CA VAL A 219 -0.16 -15.28 3.05
C VAL A 219 0.98 -15.37 4.05
N VAL A 220 2.16 -14.88 3.66
CA VAL A 220 3.40 -14.98 4.46
C VAL A 220 3.53 -13.76 5.38
N GLU A 221 3.86 -13.93 6.66
CA GLU A 221 3.93 -12.82 7.63
C GLU A 221 2.63 -11.98 7.60
N PRO A 222 1.48 -12.59 7.94
CA PRO A 222 0.18 -11.94 7.82
C PRO A 222 0.05 -10.66 8.67
N ASP A 223 0.82 -10.54 9.75
CA ASP A 223 0.82 -9.37 10.62
C ASP A 223 1.51 -8.14 9.98
N TYR A 224 2.35 -8.34 8.96
CA TYR A 224 2.94 -7.24 8.21
C TYR A 224 1.94 -6.70 7.19
N LEU A 225 1.15 -5.70 7.58
CA LEU A 225 0.13 -5.12 6.70
C LEU A 225 0.76 -4.27 5.59
N LEU A 226 0.40 -4.57 4.34
CA LEU A 226 0.74 -3.78 3.15
C LEU A 226 -0.48 -2.99 2.65
N ASP A 227 -0.23 -1.76 2.22
CA ASP A 227 -1.26 -0.95 1.57
C ASP A 227 -1.73 -1.58 0.26
N VAL A 228 -3.05 -1.67 0.09
CA VAL A 228 -3.68 -2.19 -1.14
C VAL A 228 -3.15 -1.47 -2.40
N THR A 229 -2.96 -0.15 -2.32
CA THR A 229 -2.42 0.64 -3.45
C THR A 229 -1.02 0.19 -3.85
N ALA A 230 -0.14 -0.15 -2.91
CA ALA A 230 1.22 -0.58 -3.21
C ALA A 230 1.24 -1.89 -4.03
N ILE A 231 0.33 -2.82 -3.70
CA ILE A 231 0.18 -4.08 -4.42
C ILE A 231 -0.45 -3.82 -5.79
N ALA A 232 -1.53 -3.04 -5.85
CA ALA A 232 -2.24 -2.72 -7.08
C ALA A 232 -1.35 -2.04 -8.14
N GLU A 233 -0.43 -1.16 -7.71
CA GLU A 233 0.51 -0.48 -8.60
C GLU A 233 1.54 -1.40 -9.26
N CYS A 234 1.70 -2.63 -8.75
CA CYS A 234 2.54 -3.66 -9.37
C CYS A 234 1.89 -4.24 -10.63
N PHE A 235 0.58 -4.07 -10.83
CA PHE A 235 -0.16 -4.57 -11.99
C PHE A 235 -0.28 -3.50 -13.06
N ARG A 236 0.44 -3.64 -14.16
CA ARG A 236 0.50 -2.68 -15.26
C ARG A 236 0.15 -3.35 -16.56
N ALA A 237 -0.35 -2.64 -17.56
CA ALA A 237 -0.80 -3.20 -18.83
C ALA A 237 0.21 -4.10 -19.60
N ASP A 238 1.50 -4.08 -19.26
CA ASP A 238 2.56 -4.95 -19.76
C ASP A 238 2.87 -6.18 -18.90
N GLY A 239 2.34 -6.26 -17.68
CA GLY A 239 2.43 -7.39 -16.75
C GLY A 239 2.53 -6.92 -15.29
N GLU A 240 2.59 -7.87 -14.37
CA GLU A 240 2.91 -7.62 -12.97
C GLU A 240 4.42 -7.54 -12.75
N ASN A 241 4.84 -6.61 -11.90
CA ASN A 241 6.25 -6.49 -11.50
C ASN A 241 6.32 -5.91 -10.08
N PRO A 242 6.87 -6.65 -9.09
CA PRO A 242 6.99 -6.16 -7.72
C PRO A 242 8.17 -5.19 -7.54
N TRP A 243 9.20 -5.22 -8.37
CA TRP A 243 10.43 -4.44 -8.14
C TRP A 243 10.27 -2.91 -8.13
N PRO A 244 9.37 -2.31 -8.95
CA PRO A 244 9.04 -0.89 -8.84
C PRO A 244 8.58 -0.45 -7.46
N TYR A 245 8.03 -1.34 -6.64
CA TYR A 245 7.70 -1.06 -5.24
C TYR A 245 8.93 -0.58 -4.45
N LEU A 246 10.06 -1.28 -4.59
CA LEU A 246 11.32 -0.92 -3.93
C LEU A 246 11.83 0.43 -4.44
N LEU A 247 11.81 0.65 -5.75
CA LEU A 247 12.26 1.89 -6.38
C LEU A 247 11.50 3.11 -5.84
N LYS A 248 10.17 3.02 -5.76
CA LYS A 248 9.29 4.12 -5.32
C LYS A 248 9.57 4.61 -3.90
N LYS A 249 10.19 3.81 -3.04
CA LYS A 249 10.61 4.24 -1.70
C LYS A 249 11.66 5.37 -1.75
N TYR A 250 12.51 5.37 -2.77
CA TYR A 250 13.64 6.29 -2.88
C TYR A 250 13.35 7.53 -3.75
N LEU A 251 12.43 7.42 -4.71
CA LEU A 251 12.16 8.51 -5.64
C LEU A 251 11.55 9.74 -4.92
N PRO A 252 11.93 10.96 -5.33
CA PRO A 252 11.37 12.18 -4.78
C PRO A 252 9.85 12.25 -5.06
N PHE A 253 9.12 12.86 -4.14
CA PHE A 253 7.72 13.19 -4.36
C PHE A 253 7.61 14.60 -4.95
N GLU A 254 7.23 14.69 -6.21
CA GLU A 254 6.99 15.97 -6.88
C GLU A 254 5.48 16.16 -7.11
N PRO A 255 4.87 17.20 -6.51
CA PRO A 255 3.50 17.57 -6.86
C PRO A 255 3.41 17.80 -8.37
N ASN A 256 2.38 17.26 -9.00
CA ASN A 256 2.11 17.49 -10.41
C ASN A 256 0.60 17.70 -10.65
N LYS A 257 0.26 18.20 -11.83
CA LYS A 257 -1.13 18.50 -12.21
C LYS A 257 -2.10 17.32 -12.11
N HIS A 258 -1.62 16.09 -12.29
CA HIS A 258 -2.45 14.88 -12.23
C HIS A 258 -2.74 14.48 -10.78
N ILE A 259 -1.73 14.51 -9.90
CA ILE A 259 -1.90 14.28 -8.46
C ILE A 259 -2.84 15.34 -7.88
N MET A 260 -2.63 16.61 -8.25
CA MET A 260 -3.48 17.71 -7.79
C MET A 260 -4.94 17.53 -8.23
N ALA A 261 -5.18 17.21 -9.51
CA ALA A 261 -6.53 16.92 -9.99
C ALA A 261 -7.19 15.73 -9.27
N GLY A 262 -6.40 14.71 -8.89
CA GLY A 262 -6.86 13.61 -8.05
C GLY A 262 -7.33 14.04 -6.67
N HIS A 263 -6.51 14.81 -5.94
CA HIS A 263 -6.89 15.34 -4.62
C HIS A 263 -8.14 16.22 -4.71
N ILE A 264 -8.23 17.07 -5.73
CA ILE A 264 -9.41 17.93 -5.94
C ILE A 264 -10.66 17.11 -6.25
N ALA A 265 -10.54 16.04 -7.05
CA ALA A 265 -11.66 15.17 -7.37
C ALA A 265 -12.20 14.43 -6.14
N ASN A 266 -11.31 13.92 -5.26
CA ASN A 266 -11.73 13.32 -3.98
C ASN A 266 -12.41 14.35 -3.10
N PHE A 267 -11.81 15.54 -2.93
CA PHE A 267 -12.43 16.62 -2.18
C PHE A 267 -13.82 17.01 -2.72
N PHE A 268 -14.00 17.04 -4.04
CA PHE A 268 -15.31 17.29 -4.64
C PHE A 268 -16.32 16.19 -4.34
N LEU A 269 -15.91 14.93 -4.42
CA LEU A 269 -16.78 13.81 -4.05
C LEU A 269 -17.23 13.96 -2.59
N ASP A 270 -16.31 14.23 -1.68
CA ASP A 270 -16.61 14.41 -0.26
C ASP A 270 -17.62 15.54 -0.02
N GLU A 271 -17.34 16.75 -0.54
CA GLU A 271 -18.23 17.91 -0.38
C GLU A 271 -19.61 17.71 -1.02
N LEU A 272 -19.69 17.00 -2.14
CA LEU A 272 -20.97 16.72 -2.80
C LEU A 272 -21.78 15.69 -2.01
N MET A 273 -21.12 14.68 -1.44
CA MET A 273 -21.75 13.65 -0.62
C MET A 273 -22.26 14.20 0.72
N THR A 274 -21.68 15.29 1.24
CA THR A 274 -22.22 16.01 2.41
C THR A 274 -23.45 16.89 2.09
N GLY A 275 -23.96 16.86 0.86
CA GLY A 275 -25.15 17.63 0.46
C GLY A 275 -24.89 19.09 0.11
N SER A 276 -23.63 19.48 -0.14
CA SER A 276 -23.28 20.85 -0.50
C SER A 276 -23.99 21.30 -1.80
N GLU A 277 -24.60 22.49 -1.76
CA GLU A 277 -25.17 23.16 -2.94
C GLU A 277 -24.20 24.18 -3.57
N LEU A 278 -22.95 24.19 -3.11
CA LEU A 278 -21.93 25.13 -3.60
C LEU A 278 -21.70 24.97 -5.10
N SER A 279 -21.50 26.11 -5.77
CA SER A 279 -21.07 26.13 -7.16
C SER A 279 -19.64 25.63 -7.31
N PHE A 280 -19.28 25.15 -8.51
CA PHE A 280 -17.90 24.76 -8.82
C PHE A 280 -16.87 25.84 -8.42
N LYS A 281 -17.19 27.12 -8.63
CA LYS A 281 -16.26 28.22 -8.32
C LYS A 281 -15.99 28.33 -6.81
N GLU A 282 -17.03 28.18 -6.00
CA GLU A 282 -16.93 28.24 -4.54
C GLU A 282 -16.19 27.02 -4.00
N THR A 283 -16.51 25.82 -4.49
CA THR A 283 -15.83 24.58 -4.07
C THR A 283 -14.37 24.57 -4.53
N PHE A 284 -14.07 24.99 -5.77
CA PHE A 284 -12.68 25.05 -6.26
C PHE A 284 -11.84 26.08 -5.51
N ALA A 285 -12.40 27.21 -5.08
CA ALA A 285 -11.66 28.19 -4.27
C ALA A 285 -11.15 27.56 -2.96
N ARG A 286 -11.94 26.68 -2.33
CA ARG A 286 -11.53 25.93 -1.13
C ARG A 286 -10.41 24.93 -1.42
N ALA A 287 -10.28 24.46 -2.67
CA ALA A 287 -9.24 23.50 -3.04
C ALA A 287 -7.81 24.06 -2.87
N PHE A 288 -7.62 25.39 -2.96
CA PHE A 288 -6.32 26.02 -2.73
C PHE A 288 -5.77 25.78 -1.31
N GLN A 289 -6.66 25.52 -0.34
CA GLN A 289 -6.31 25.21 1.05
C GLN A 289 -5.87 23.76 1.25
N LEU A 290 -6.17 22.85 0.31
CA LEU A 290 -5.81 21.43 0.42
C LEU A 290 -4.31 21.20 0.38
N ASN A 291 -3.60 21.91 -0.51
CA ASN A 291 -2.15 21.81 -0.64
C ASN A 291 -1.53 23.14 -1.10
N PRO A 292 -1.56 24.17 -0.24
CA PRO A 292 -1.20 25.54 -0.60
C PRO A 292 0.25 25.69 -1.08
N LEU A 293 1.18 24.94 -0.49
CA LEU A 293 2.59 24.95 -0.90
C LEU A 293 2.78 24.36 -2.29
N ALA A 294 2.10 23.26 -2.62
CA ALA A 294 2.17 22.68 -3.96
C ALA A 294 1.61 23.63 -5.03
N PHE A 295 0.51 24.35 -4.74
CA PHE A 295 0.00 25.38 -5.65
C PHE A 295 1.01 26.49 -5.91
N CYS A 296 1.83 26.85 -4.92
CA CYS A 296 2.85 27.88 -5.10
C CYS A 296 3.94 27.48 -6.10
N LEU A 297 4.25 26.18 -6.21
CA LEU A 297 5.28 25.63 -7.09
C LEU A 297 4.86 25.58 -8.57
N PHE A 298 3.56 25.53 -8.88
CA PHE A 298 3.08 25.45 -10.26
C PHE A 298 3.08 26.78 -10.97
N GLU A 299 3.24 26.82 -12.29
CA GLU A 299 3.01 28.04 -13.07
C GLU A 299 1.50 28.34 -13.24
N ASP A 300 1.15 29.61 -13.52
CA ASP A 300 -0.26 30.01 -13.67
C ASP A 300 -0.97 29.24 -14.79
N GLN A 301 -0.26 28.92 -15.86
CA GLN A 301 -0.77 28.08 -16.95
C GLN A 301 -1.19 26.70 -16.42
N VAL A 302 -0.36 26.07 -15.60
CA VAL A 302 -0.63 24.75 -15.02
C VAL A 302 -1.86 24.80 -14.12
N ILE A 303 -2.05 25.88 -13.35
CA ILE A 303 -3.22 26.03 -12.47
C ILE A 303 -4.50 26.20 -13.29
N ARG A 304 -4.46 26.98 -14.37
CA ARG A 304 -5.59 27.09 -15.30
C ARG A 304 -5.92 25.73 -15.92
N GLU A 305 -4.93 24.93 -16.28
CA GLU A 305 -5.14 23.55 -16.76
C GLU A 305 -5.80 22.67 -15.69
N VAL A 306 -5.34 22.74 -14.43
CA VAL A 306 -5.94 22.01 -13.31
C VAL A 306 -7.39 22.43 -13.11
N MET A 307 -7.66 23.75 -13.05
CA MET A 307 -9.01 24.29 -12.88
C MET A 307 -9.97 23.81 -13.98
N ASN A 308 -9.55 23.90 -15.25
CA ASN A 308 -10.35 23.45 -16.39
C ASN A 308 -10.66 21.95 -16.31
N ARG A 309 -9.69 21.12 -15.92
CA ARG A 309 -9.91 19.68 -15.71
C ARG A 309 -10.84 19.41 -14.53
N SER A 310 -10.66 20.12 -13.42
CA SER A 310 -11.48 20.01 -12.22
C SER A 310 -12.94 20.34 -12.48
N GLN A 311 -13.25 21.28 -13.38
CA GLN A 311 -14.64 21.59 -13.74
C GLN A 311 -15.37 20.37 -14.32
N LYS A 312 -14.69 19.59 -15.17
CA LYS A 312 -15.22 18.34 -15.71
C LYS A 312 -15.47 17.32 -14.60
N HIS A 313 -14.48 17.13 -13.73
CA HIS A 313 -14.61 16.23 -12.58
C HIS A 313 -15.81 16.59 -11.71
N PHE A 314 -15.98 17.87 -11.38
CA PHE A 314 -17.09 18.36 -10.57
C PHE A 314 -18.45 18.03 -11.21
N ALA A 315 -18.62 18.28 -12.52
CA ALA A 315 -19.87 18.02 -13.21
C ALA A 315 -20.26 16.53 -13.20
N VAL A 316 -19.31 15.64 -13.49
CA VAL A 316 -19.52 14.18 -13.48
C VAL A 316 -19.85 13.71 -12.06
N LEU A 317 -19.09 14.15 -11.06
CA LEU A 317 -19.32 13.77 -9.66
C LEU A 317 -20.67 14.27 -9.16
N TYR A 318 -21.05 15.50 -9.50
CA TYR A 318 -22.35 16.06 -9.13
C TYR A 318 -23.51 15.20 -9.67
N GLN A 319 -23.46 14.83 -10.94
CA GLN A 319 -24.47 13.95 -11.56
C GLN A 319 -24.50 12.56 -10.90
N MET A 320 -23.33 11.99 -10.63
CA MET A 320 -23.23 10.67 -9.99
C MET A 320 -23.81 10.66 -8.58
N VAL A 321 -23.49 11.65 -7.75
CA VAL A 321 -23.99 11.74 -6.37
C VAL A 321 -25.50 12.01 -6.35
N LYS A 322 -26.01 12.90 -7.22
CA LYS A 322 -27.45 13.24 -7.24
C LYS A 322 -28.32 12.12 -7.80
N GLN A 323 -27.84 11.40 -8.82
CA GLN A 323 -28.66 10.43 -9.57
C GLN A 323 -27.94 9.08 -9.79
N GLY A 324 -26.72 9.08 -10.33
CA GLY A 324 -26.07 7.87 -10.82
C GLY A 324 -25.85 6.76 -9.78
N PHE A 325 -25.60 7.10 -8.52
CA PHE A 325 -25.51 6.13 -7.43
C PHE A 325 -26.85 5.43 -7.16
N ARG A 326 -27.95 6.20 -7.09
CA ARG A 326 -29.28 5.63 -6.84
C ARG A 326 -29.74 4.70 -7.97
N GLU A 327 -29.34 4.97 -9.21
CA GLU A 327 -29.59 4.08 -10.35
C GLU A 327 -28.93 2.69 -10.19
N GLN A 328 -27.84 2.61 -9.43
CA GLN A 328 -27.18 1.34 -9.07
C GLN A 328 -27.67 0.76 -7.74
N GLY A 329 -28.69 1.36 -7.12
CA GLY A 329 -29.17 1.01 -5.79
C GLY A 329 -28.18 1.35 -4.67
N ILE A 330 -27.35 2.38 -4.88
CA ILE A 330 -26.46 2.96 -3.87
C ILE A 330 -27.12 4.24 -3.37
N GLU A 331 -27.56 4.22 -2.12
CA GLU A 331 -28.16 5.38 -1.45
C GLU A 331 -27.04 6.21 -0.81
N PRO A 332 -26.77 7.45 -1.28
CA PRO A 332 -25.67 8.28 -0.78
C PRO A 332 -25.68 8.46 0.74
N GLU A 333 -26.85 8.48 1.35
CA GLU A 333 -27.11 8.70 2.79
C GLU A 333 -26.58 7.55 3.66
N HIS A 334 -26.51 6.35 3.08
CA HIS A 334 -25.99 5.14 3.73
C HIS A 334 -24.53 4.84 3.35
N CYS A 335 -23.87 5.78 2.67
CA CYS A 335 -22.46 5.64 2.32
C CYS A 335 -21.55 6.09 3.47
N TYR A 336 -20.38 5.48 3.56
CA TYR A 336 -19.27 5.89 4.39
C TYR A 336 -18.15 6.39 3.47
N LEU A 337 -17.59 7.56 3.80
CA LEU A 337 -16.47 8.15 3.06
C LEU A 337 -15.14 7.83 3.73
N GLU A 338 -14.15 7.56 2.89
CA GLU A 338 -12.80 7.19 3.31
C GLU A 338 -12.73 6.06 4.37
N PRO A 339 -13.59 5.01 4.33
CA PRO A 339 -13.56 3.98 5.37
C PRO A 339 -12.27 3.16 5.27
N SER A 340 -11.64 2.95 6.43
CA SER A 340 -10.36 2.25 6.55
C SER A 340 -10.55 0.89 7.21
N PHE A 341 -9.72 -0.06 6.81
CA PHE A 341 -9.77 -1.44 7.30
C PHE A 341 -8.37 -2.01 7.50
N TYR A 342 -8.26 -2.93 8.46
CA TYR A 342 -7.11 -3.83 8.62
C TYR A 342 -7.57 -5.27 8.38
N SER A 343 -6.76 -6.04 7.66
CA SER A 343 -7.02 -7.46 7.43
C SER A 343 -5.72 -8.24 7.58
N GLU A 344 -5.46 -8.71 8.80
CA GLU A 344 -4.37 -9.64 9.08
C GLU A 344 -4.57 -10.96 8.32
N THR A 345 -5.82 -11.41 8.10
CA THR A 345 -6.14 -12.57 7.24
C THR A 345 -5.39 -12.54 5.91
N TYR A 346 -5.37 -11.39 5.24
CA TYR A 346 -4.72 -11.21 3.93
C TYR A 346 -3.40 -10.42 4.00
N GLY A 347 -3.01 -9.94 5.19
CA GLY A 347 -1.88 -9.04 5.39
C GLY A 347 -2.02 -7.72 4.64
N LEU A 348 -3.22 -7.14 4.68
CA LEU A 348 -3.61 -5.93 3.95
C LEU A 348 -4.09 -4.82 4.89
N GLN A 349 -3.78 -3.58 4.52
CA GLN A 349 -4.46 -2.38 5.01
C GLN A 349 -4.90 -1.52 3.83
N GLY A 350 -5.92 -0.70 4.01
CA GLY A 350 -6.48 0.07 2.91
C GLY A 350 -7.57 1.03 3.34
N ARG A 351 -7.72 2.08 2.53
CA ARG A 351 -8.74 3.12 2.66
C ARG A 351 -9.49 3.21 1.34
N LEU A 352 -10.78 2.89 1.37
CA LEU A 352 -11.65 2.98 0.20
C LEU A 352 -12.10 4.44 0.02
N ASP A 353 -12.52 4.85 -1.16
CA ASP A 353 -13.13 6.19 -1.31
C ASP A 353 -14.57 6.21 -0.79
N VAL A 354 -15.41 5.23 -1.20
CA VAL A 354 -16.81 5.10 -0.73
C VAL A 354 -17.15 3.63 -0.46
N LEU A 355 -17.80 3.38 0.67
CA LEU A 355 -18.48 2.11 0.99
C LEU A 355 -19.96 2.38 1.24
N TYR A 356 -20.83 1.75 0.46
CA TYR A 356 -22.26 1.68 0.74
C TYR A 356 -22.59 0.41 1.51
N LYS A 357 -23.37 0.54 2.59
CA LYS A 357 -23.89 -0.60 3.36
C LYS A 357 -25.36 -0.36 3.70
N GLY A 358 -26.24 -0.90 2.86
CA GLY A 358 -27.67 -1.01 3.15
C GLY A 358 -28.00 -2.29 3.92
N GLU A 359 -29.29 -2.54 4.17
CA GLU A 359 -29.73 -3.72 4.95
C GLU A 359 -29.37 -5.06 4.30
N LYS A 360 -29.41 -5.14 2.96
CA LYS A 360 -29.22 -6.39 2.19
C LYS A 360 -28.17 -6.29 1.08
N LYS A 361 -27.59 -5.10 0.88
CA LYS A 361 -26.66 -4.82 -0.21
C LYS A 361 -25.49 -4.02 0.33
N ALA A 362 -24.30 -4.33 -0.20
CA ALA A 362 -23.12 -3.51 -0.01
C ALA A 362 -22.53 -3.17 -1.38
N ALA A 363 -21.84 -2.03 -1.46
CA ALA A 363 -21.09 -1.67 -2.65
C ALA A 363 -19.81 -0.90 -2.31
N ILE A 364 -18.76 -1.13 -3.09
CA ILE A 364 -17.51 -0.39 -3.04
C ILE A 364 -17.45 0.50 -4.27
N VAL A 365 -17.15 1.78 -4.10
CA VAL A 365 -16.88 2.70 -5.21
C VAL A 365 -15.50 3.33 -5.03
N GLU A 366 -14.58 3.01 -5.94
CA GLU A 366 -13.24 3.60 -6.00
C GLU A 366 -13.19 4.74 -7.02
N LEU A 367 -12.76 5.93 -6.63
CA LEU A 367 -12.64 7.10 -7.49
C LEU A 367 -11.27 7.13 -8.21
N LYS A 368 -11.30 7.42 -9.51
CA LYS A 368 -10.11 7.67 -10.33
C LYS A 368 -10.28 8.94 -11.15
N SER A 369 -9.38 9.90 -10.94
CA SER A 369 -9.35 11.15 -11.72
C SER A 369 -8.69 10.99 -13.09
N GLY A 370 -7.86 9.97 -13.29
CA GLY A 370 -7.27 9.67 -14.59
C GLY A 370 -8.27 9.04 -15.57
N SER A 371 -7.90 8.95 -16.84
CA SER A 371 -8.62 8.10 -17.80
C SER A 371 -8.11 6.66 -17.71
N PRO A 372 -8.96 5.66 -17.96
CA PRO A 372 -8.53 4.26 -18.03
C PRO A 372 -7.43 4.09 -19.09
N PHE A 373 -6.36 3.37 -18.75
CA PHE A 373 -5.23 3.11 -19.63
C PHE A 373 -5.21 1.63 -20.02
N MET A 374 -5.25 1.37 -21.34
CA MET A 374 -5.38 0.02 -21.91
C MET A 374 -6.43 -0.83 -21.16
N PRO A 375 -7.70 -0.37 -21.14
CA PRO A 375 -8.71 -0.99 -20.31
C PRO A 375 -9.02 -2.43 -20.73
N ASN A 376 -9.34 -3.26 -19.73
CA ASN A 376 -9.90 -4.59 -19.90
C ASN A 376 -11.34 -4.55 -20.48
N ILE A 377 -12.00 -5.70 -20.66
CA ILE A 377 -13.39 -5.77 -21.15
C ILE A 377 -14.40 -5.01 -20.30
N TYR A 378 -14.09 -4.79 -19.03
CA TYR A 378 -14.95 -4.04 -18.11
C TYR A 378 -14.66 -2.53 -18.17
N GLY A 379 -13.75 -2.10 -19.04
CA GLY A 379 -13.37 -0.70 -19.18
C GLY A 379 -12.39 -0.23 -18.11
N LEU A 380 -11.65 -1.13 -17.44
CA LEU A 380 -10.84 -0.79 -16.26
C LEU A 380 -9.34 -0.94 -16.54
N SER A 381 -8.53 -0.01 -16.04
CA SER A 381 -7.08 -0.21 -15.96
C SER A 381 -6.75 -1.39 -15.04
N ALA A 382 -5.69 -2.14 -15.34
CA ALA A 382 -5.30 -3.32 -14.56
C ALA A 382 -5.07 -3.01 -13.07
N ASN A 383 -4.25 -2.00 -12.76
CA ASN A 383 -4.01 -1.56 -11.38
C ASN A 383 -5.30 -1.19 -10.63
N HIS A 384 -6.19 -0.41 -11.26
CA HIS A 384 -7.44 0.02 -10.63
C HIS A 384 -8.33 -1.20 -10.35
N PHE A 385 -8.39 -2.16 -11.26
CA PHE A 385 -9.16 -3.38 -11.08
C PHE A 385 -8.63 -4.23 -9.93
N THR A 386 -7.31 -4.46 -9.86
CA THR A 386 -6.67 -5.18 -8.75
C THR A 386 -6.94 -4.50 -7.41
N GLN A 387 -6.89 -3.17 -7.35
CA GLN A 387 -7.16 -2.41 -6.14
C GLN A 387 -8.55 -2.72 -5.57
N THR A 388 -9.59 -2.71 -6.42
CA THR A 388 -10.96 -3.03 -6.00
C THR A 388 -11.11 -4.50 -5.58
N LEU A 389 -10.40 -5.43 -6.24
CA LEU A 389 -10.41 -6.85 -5.85
C LEU A 389 -9.82 -7.09 -4.45
N LEU A 390 -8.81 -6.31 -4.06
CA LEU A 390 -8.21 -6.35 -2.73
C LEU A 390 -9.11 -5.69 -1.68
N TYR A 391 -9.79 -4.59 -2.00
CA TYR A 391 -10.79 -4.00 -1.11
C TYR A 391 -11.98 -4.94 -0.87
N ASP A 392 -12.42 -5.69 -1.89
CA ASP A 392 -13.43 -6.75 -1.72
C ASP A 392 -13.00 -7.79 -0.66
N LEU A 393 -11.74 -8.24 -0.69
CA LEU A 393 -11.22 -9.17 0.34
C LEU A 393 -11.28 -8.55 1.74
N MET A 394 -10.87 -7.29 1.88
CA MET A 394 -10.84 -6.59 3.16
C MET A 394 -12.23 -6.37 3.75
N VAL A 395 -13.19 -5.90 2.95
CA VAL A 395 -14.57 -5.66 3.40
C VAL A 395 -15.23 -6.97 3.84
N ARG A 396 -15.03 -8.05 3.10
CA ARG A 396 -15.52 -9.39 3.50
C ARG A 396 -14.84 -9.90 4.76
N SER A 397 -13.54 -9.64 4.94
CA SER A 397 -12.83 -10.02 6.17
C SER A 397 -13.37 -9.26 7.38
N ALA A 398 -13.70 -7.97 7.23
CA ALA A 398 -14.17 -7.14 8.33
C ALA A 398 -15.62 -7.43 8.73
N PHE A 399 -16.52 -7.64 7.76
CA PHE A 399 -17.96 -7.79 8.02
C PHE A 399 -18.48 -9.24 7.86
N GLY A 400 -17.61 -10.19 7.49
CA GLY A 400 -17.97 -11.58 7.26
C GLY A 400 -18.57 -11.86 5.88
N ASN A 401 -18.79 -13.14 5.59
CA ASN A 401 -19.21 -13.63 4.27
C ASN A 401 -20.64 -13.26 3.87
N GLU A 402 -21.47 -12.82 4.83
CA GLU A 402 -22.82 -12.31 4.55
C GLU A 402 -22.79 -10.99 3.79
N THR A 403 -21.68 -10.24 3.91
CA THR A 403 -21.45 -9.01 3.15
C THR A 403 -20.81 -9.36 1.81
N ASP A 404 -21.57 -9.27 0.72
CA ASP A 404 -21.07 -9.45 -0.64
C ASP A 404 -21.12 -8.13 -1.42
N PRO A 405 -20.06 -7.30 -1.35
CA PRO A 405 -20.09 -5.99 -1.96
C PRO A 405 -20.05 -6.06 -3.49
N THR A 406 -20.91 -5.29 -4.13
CA THR A 406 -20.79 -5.01 -5.56
C THR A 406 -19.72 -3.95 -5.79
N ASN A 407 -18.79 -4.24 -6.67
CA ASN A 407 -17.57 -3.45 -6.82
C ASN A 407 -17.66 -2.53 -8.04
N TYR A 408 -17.33 -1.25 -7.86
CA TYR A 408 -17.36 -0.23 -8.90
C TYR A 408 -16.10 0.63 -8.90
N ILE A 409 -15.75 1.15 -10.07
CA ILE A 409 -14.73 2.19 -10.25
C ILE A 409 -15.39 3.39 -10.94
N LEU A 410 -15.31 4.55 -10.30
CA LEU A 410 -15.80 5.82 -10.79
C LEU A 410 -14.66 6.61 -11.45
N TYR A 411 -14.67 6.70 -12.78
CA TYR A 411 -13.74 7.53 -13.53
C TYR A 411 -14.30 8.93 -13.75
N SER A 412 -14.00 9.88 -12.86
CA SER A 412 -14.54 11.24 -12.93
C SER A 412 -14.04 12.06 -14.11
N SER A 413 -13.05 11.57 -14.88
CA SER A 413 -12.63 12.19 -16.16
C SER A 413 -13.51 11.81 -17.35
N GLN A 414 -14.40 10.84 -17.20
CA GLN A 414 -15.20 10.26 -18.28
C GLN A 414 -16.64 10.76 -18.20
N ASP A 415 -17.22 11.16 -19.33
CA ASP A 415 -18.62 11.60 -19.40
C ASP A 415 -19.55 10.43 -19.74
N ASP A 416 -19.07 9.50 -20.56
CA ASP A 416 -19.79 8.27 -20.90
C ASP A 416 -19.36 7.11 -19.99
N LYS A 417 -20.35 6.50 -19.33
CA LYS A 417 -20.18 5.42 -18.35
C LYS A 417 -19.03 5.69 -17.35
N PRO A 418 -19.15 6.77 -16.54
CA PRO A 418 -18.15 7.11 -15.53
C PRO A 418 -18.03 6.03 -14.47
N LEU A 419 -19.15 5.47 -14.01
CA LEU A 419 -19.19 4.37 -13.05
C LEU A 419 -19.18 3.03 -13.79
N ARG A 420 -18.18 2.19 -13.50
CA ARG A 420 -17.96 0.90 -14.18
C ARG A 420 -17.91 -0.24 -13.18
N PHE A 421 -18.64 -1.31 -13.47
CA PHE A 421 -18.64 -2.52 -12.67
C PHE A 421 -17.29 -3.25 -12.74
N ALA A 422 -16.79 -3.69 -11.59
CA ALA A 422 -15.55 -4.44 -11.42
C ALA A 422 -15.87 -5.83 -10.85
N PRO A 423 -16.05 -6.87 -11.69
CA PRO A 423 -16.46 -8.18 -11.19
C PRO A 423 -15.38 -8.80 -10.30
N ARG A 424 -15.83 -9.52 -9.27
CA ARG A 424 -14.94 -10.34 -8.44
C ARG A 424 -14.40 -11.51 -9.27
N ILE A 425 -13.08 -11.64 -9.30
CA ILE A 425 -12.38 -12.77 -9.94
C ILE A 425 -11.40 -13.36 -8.94
N ARG A 426 -11.71 -14.55 -8.40
CA ARG A 426 -10.90 -15.19 -7.34
C ARG A 426 -9.46 -15.48 -7.77
N SER A 427 -9.23 -15.93 -9.00
CA SER A 427 -7.87 -16.20 -9.49
C SER A 427 -6.99 -14.96 -9.46
N GLN A 428 -7.55 -13.78 -9.78
CA GLN A 428 -6.84 -12.50 -9.70
C GLN A 428 -6.67 -12.00 -8.26
N GLN A 429 -7.62 -12.30 -7.36
CA GLN A 429 -7.44 -12.05 -5.92
C GLN A 429 -6.23 -12.83 -5.39
N TYR A 430 -6.12 -14.12 -5.70
CA TYR A 430 -5.00 -14.96 -5.28
C TYR A 430 -3.68 -14.54 -5.93
N GLU A 431 -3.70 -14.12 -7.19
CA GLU A 431 -2.55 -13.52 -7.86
C GLU A 431 -2.07 -12.25 -7.16
N ALA A 432 -2.98 -11.37 -6.74
CA ALA A 432 -2.64 -10.18 -5.98
C ALA A 432 -2.04 -10.52 -4.60
N LEU A 433 -2.54 -11.56 -3.91
CA LEU A 433 -1.94 -12.06 -2.67
C LEU A 433 -0.54 -12.65 -2.87
N GLN A 434 -0.32 -13.33 -4.00
CA GLN A 434 0.99 -13.85 -4.37
C GLN A 434 2.00 -12.70 -4.58
N VAL A 435 1.61 -11.64 -5.29
CA VAL A 435 2.43 -10.43 -5.45
C VAL A 435 2.63 -9.74 -4.09
N ARG A 436 1.61 -9.66 -3.24
CA ARG A 436 1.72 -9.16 -1.86
C ARG A 436 2.84 -9.88 -1.09
N ASN A 437 2.93 -11.21 -1.18
CA ASN A 437 4.01 -11.97 -0.54
C ASN A 437 5.40 -11.61 -1.09
N GLN A 438 5.51 -11.31 -2.40
CA GLN A 438 6.77 -10.83 -2.97
C GLN A 438 7.16 -9.45 -2.45
N LEU A 439 6.20 -8.56 -2.21
CA LEU A 439 6.46 -7.25 -1.60
C LEU A 439 6.99 -7.41 -0.18
N VAL A 440 6.40 -8.30 0.63
CA VAL A 440 6.93 -8.61 1.97
C VAL A 440 8.34 -9.22 1.86
N ALA A 441 8.61 -10.05 0.86
CA ALA A 441 9.95 -10.59 0.64
C ALA A 441 10.97 -9.48 0.28
N ILE A 442 10.56 -8.45 -0.47
CA ILE A 442 11.39 -7.28 -0.74
C ILE A 442 11.70 -6.50 0.55
N GLU A 443 10.71 -6.31 1.44
CA GLU A 443 10.94 -5.68 2.76
C GLU A 443 11.90 -6.49 3.62
N ARG A 444 11.77 -7.83 3.60
CA ARG A 444 12.68 -8.72 4.32
C ARG A 444 14.11 -8.59 3.81
N LEU A 445 14.30 -8.62 2.48
CA LEU A 445 15.62 -8.42 1.87
C LEU A 445 16.23 -7.06 2.20
N LEU A 446 15.40 -6.01 2.30
CA LEU A 446 15.85 -4.70 2.78
C LEU A 446 16.30 -4.76 4.25
N GLY A 447 15.50 -5.35 5.13
CA GLY A 447 15.82 -5.47 6.56
C GLY A 447 17.08 -6.26 6.86
N GLU A 448 17.47 -7.16 5.95
CA GLU A 448 18.69 -7.98 6.03
C GLU A 448 19.96 -7.22 5.61
N LEU A 449 19.85 -6.04 5.01
CA LEU A 449 21.03 -5.22 4.66
C LEU A 449 21.78 -4.79 5.93
N GLY A 450 23.08 -5.04 5.96
CA GLY A 450 23.92 -4.73 7.12
C GLY A 450 24.09 -5.89 8.10
N ASP A 451 23.51 -7.06 7.82
CA ASP A 451 23.82 -8.29 8.54
C ASP A 451 25.25 -8.76 8.19
N PRO A 452 26.19 -8.80 9.16
CA PRO A 452 27.56 -9.28 8.92
C PRO A 452 27.63 -10.72 8.42
N GLY A 453 26.63 -11.55 8.74
CA GLY A 453 26.55 -12.95 8.31
C GLY A 453 26.31 -13.14 6.80
N ARG A 454 25.93 -12.07 6.08
CA ARG A 454 25.57 -12.13 4.65
C ARG A 454 26.63 -11.61 3.68
N GLY A 455 27.85 -11.40 4.17
CA GLY A 455 29.01 -10.96 3.38
C GLY A 455 29.22 -9.44 3.42
N ASP A 456 30.06 -8.91 2.53
CA ASP A 456 30.36 -7.48 2.51
C ASP A 456 29.14 -6.62 2.18
N LEU A 457 29.01 -5.47 2.86
CA LEU A 457 27.87 -4.57 2.73
C LEU A 457 27.63 -4.07 1.29
N LEU A 458 28.70 -3.79 0.53
CA LEU A 458 28.55 -3.36 -0.86
C LEU A 458 28.01 -4.49 -1.73
N GLU A 459 28.47 -5.72 -1.51
CA GLU A 459 27.93 -6.88 -2.22
C GLU A 459 26.45 -7.10 -1.89
N GLN A 460 26.06 -6.97 -0.62
CA GLN A 460 24.66 -7.06 -0.21
C GLN A 460 23.80 -6.02 -0.95
N GLY A 461 24.23 -4.75 -0.96
CA GLY A 461 23.53 -3.69 -1.67
C GLY A 461 23.49 -3.92 -3.19
N GLN A 462 24.58 -4.40 -3.80
CA GLN A 462 24.61 -4.72 -5.23
C GLN A 462 23.65 -5.87 -5.59
N ARG A 463 23.53 -6.90 -4.75
CA ARG A 463 22.59 -8.02 -4.97
C ARG A 463 21.14 -7.57 -4.94
N LEU A 464 20.78 -6.62 -4.06
CA LEU A 464 19.42 -6.10 -3.94
C LEU A 464 19.14 -4.99 -4.98
N PHE A 465 19.88 -3.88 -4.91
CA PHE A 465 19.67 -2.71 -5.76
C PHE A 465 20.06 -2.96 -7.22
N GLY A 466 20.91 -3.95 -7.50
CA GLY A 466 21.17 -4.42 -8.86
C GLY A 466 19.93 -5.00 -9.57
N ARG A 467 18.87 -5.34 -8.84
CA ARG A 467 17.58 -5.73 -9.42
C ARG A 467 16.78 -4.53 -9.95
N LEU A 468 17.19 -3.30 -9.65
CA LEU A 468 16.57 -2.06 -10.13
C LEU A 468 17.25 -1.48 -11.38
N ARG A 469 17.94 -2.31 -12.17
CA ARG A 469 18.55 -1.87 -13.43
C ARG A 469 17.53 -1.90 -14.57
N PRO A 470 17.52 -0.91 -15.48
CA PRO A 470 16.69 -0.95 -16.70
C PRO A 470 16.91 -2.21 -17.53
N SER A 471 18.13 -2.76 -17.55
CA SER A 471 18.45 -4.01 -18.25
C SER A 471 17.69 -5.24 -17.73
N ALA A 472 17.23 -5.21 -16.47
CA ALA A 472 16.37 -6.26 -15.92
C ALA A 472 14.93 -6.18 -16.47
N PHE A 473 14.58 -5.08 -17.14
CA PHE A 473 13.23 -4.78 -17.64
C PHE A 473 13.26 -4.26 -19.09
N PRO A 474 13.67 -5.08 -20.08
CA PRO A 474 13.93 -4.63 -21.45
C PRO A 474 12.69 -4.09 -22.20
N ASN A 475 11.49 -4.48 -21.78
CA ASN A 475 10.23 -4.07 -22.42
C ASN A 475 9.59 -2.84 -21.77
N LEU A 476 10.20 -2.31 -20.71
CA LEU A 476 9.62 -1.28 -19.88
C LEU A 476 9.80 0.10 -20.53
N LYS A 477 8.72 0.89 -20.58
CA LYS A 477 8.69 2.20 -21.25
C LYS A 477 8.17 3.31 -20.35
N GLY A 478 8.46 4.55 -20.71
CA GLY A 478 7.82 5.74 -20.14
C GLY A 478 8.46 6.23 -18.83
N PHE A 479 7.64 6.62 -17.85
CA PHE A 479 8.11 7.18 -16.57
C PHE A 479 8.97 6.21 -15.78
N LEU A 480 8.52 4.96 -15.62
CA LEU A 480 9.23 3.97 -14.81
C LEU A 480 10.61 3.60 -15.37
N GLN A 481 10.80 3.65 -16.70
CA GLN A 481 12.12 3.46 -17.31
C GLN A 481 13.07 4.59 -16.90
N ARG A 482 12.61 5.83 -17.01
CA ARG A 482 13.38 7.02 -16.61
C ARG A 482 13.73 6.99 -15.13
N ASP A 483 12.81 6.53 -14.29
CA ASP A 483 13.02 6.42 -12.85
C ASP A 483 14.06 5.36 -12.50
N LEU A 484 14.04 4.20 -13.19
CA LEU A 484 15.08 3.15 -13.05
C LEU A 484 16.45 3.66 -13.52
N GLU A 485 16.50 4.33 -14.67
CA GLU A 485 17.72 4.93 -15.20
C GLU A 485 18.30 5.98 -14.24
N LEU A 486 17.44 6.81 -13.65
CA LEU A 486 17.83 7.80 -12.65
C LEU A 486 18.43 7.10 -11.41
N PHE A 487 17.74 6.10 -10.87
CA PHE A 487 18.21 5.38 -9.70
C PHE A 487 19.54 4.66 -9.96
N GLU A 488 19.66 3.93 -11.06
CA GLU A 488 20.90 3.25 -11.44
C GLU A 488 22.05 4.25 -11.61
N LYS A 489 21.81 5.37 -12.31
CA LYS A 489 22.81 6.41 -12.51
C LYS A 489 23.30 7.00 -11.19
N VAL A 490 22.40 7.28 -10.26
CA VAL A 490 22.75 7.83 -8.94
C VAL A 490 23.50 6.77 -8.13
N PHE A 491 22.95 5.57 -7.99
CA PHE A 491 23.50 4.53 -7.13
C PHE A 491 24.87 4.02 -7.60
N SER A 492 25.07 3.86 -8.90
CA SER A 492 26.34 3.37 -9.47
C SER A 492 27.48 4.41 -9.43
N ARG A 493 27.16 5.70 -9.36
CA ARG A 493 28.15 6.79 -9.35
C ARG A 493 28.55 7.23 -7.94
N MET A 494 27.88 6.74 -6.91
CA MET A 494 28.26 7.03 -5.53
C MET A 494 29.68 6.54 -5.23
N HIS A 495 30.43 7.32 -4.47
CA HIS A 495 31.71 6.86 -3.91
C HIS A 495 31.45 5.67 -2.95
N PRO A 496 32.37 4.68 -2.82
CA PRO A 496 32.13 3.49 -2.02
C PRO A 496 31.66 3.75 -0.57
N LEU A 497 32.17 4.80 0.08
CA LEU A 497 31.71 5.17 1.43
C LEU A 497 30.25 5.66 1.45
N ALA A 498 29.87 6.54 0.52
CA ALA A 498 28.50 7.02 0.39
C ALA A 498 27.54 5.87 0.06
N GLN A 499 27.98 4.93 -0.78
CA GLN A 499 27.21 3.73 -1.09
C GLN A 499 27.03 2.82 0.14
N ARG A 500 28.09 2.60 0.95
CA ARG A 500 27.99 1.88 2.23
C ARG A 500 27.02 2.58 3.19
N TYR A 501 27.10 3.90 3.33
CA TYR A 501 26.18 4.70 4.14
C TYR A 501 24.73 4.50 3.68
N PHE A 502 24.46 4.65 2.38
CA PHE A 502 23.14 4.45 1.80
C PHE A 502 22.60 3.05 2.09
N ILE A 503 23.38 1.99 1.84
CA ILE A 503 22.94 0.61 2.06
C ILE A 503 22.68 0.32 3.54
N ALA A 504 23.59 0.75 4.44
CA ALA A 504 23.44 0.53 5.87
C ALA A 504 22.18 1.21 6.42
N PHE A 505 21.95 2.47 6.06
CA PHE A 505 20.77 3.20 6.52
C PHE A 505 19.48 2.74 5.86
N SER A 506 19.51 2.27 4.60
CA SER A 506 18.37 1.57 4.00
C SER A 506 17.96 0.33 4.81
N GLY A 507 18.93 -0.49 5.24
CA GLY A 507 18.66 -1.63 6.10
C GLY A 507 18.17 -1.25 7.49
N PHE A 508 18.76 -0.21 8.08
CA PHE A 508 18.35 0.32 9.38
C PHE A 508 16.89 0.82 9.36
N ILE A 509 16.52 1.65 8.39
CA ILE A 509 15.14 2.14 8.23
C ILE A 509 14.18 0.96 8.03
N ALA A 510 14.57 -0.06 7.26
CA ALA A 510 13.73 -1.23 7.02
C ALA A 510 13.45 -2.03 8.30
N ARG A 511 14.48 -2.23 9.15
CA ARG A 511 14.30 -2.89 10.45
C ARG A 511 13.43 -2.08 11.40
N GLU A 512 13.66 -0.78 11.50
CA GLU A 512 12.82 0.11 12.32
C GLU A 512 11.36 0.11 11.83
N HIS A 513 11.15 0.13 10.51
CA HIS A 513 9.81 0.07 9.94
C HIS A 513 9.14 -1.29 10.21
N GLN A 514 9.89 -2.39 10.13
CA GLN A 514 9.39 -3.71 10.48
C GLN A 514 9.00 -3.79 11.96
N LEU A 515 9.87 -3.32 12.86
CA LEU A 515 9.59 -3.27 14.30
C LEU A 515 8.36 -2.41 14.61
N ALA A 516 8.19 -1.28 13.93
CA ALA A 516 7.01 -0.45 14.12
C ALA A 516 5.71 -1.14 13.67
N LYS A 517 5.77 -2.04 12.69
CA LYS A 517 4.60 -2.79 12.19
C LYS A 517 4.26 -4.00 13.03
N THR A 518 5.23 -4.88 13.27
CA THR A 518 5.00 -6.19 13.88
C THR A 518 5.68 -6.36 15.24
N GLY A 519 6.54 -5.43 15.62
CA GLY A 519 7.31 -5.49 16.87
C GLY A 519 8.26 -6.67 16.96
N GLN A 520 8.59 -7.02 18.21
CA GLN A 520 9.24 -8.27 18.59
C GLN A 520 8.43 -8.88 19.72
N GLN A 521 8.23 -10.20 19.71
CA GLN A 521 7.66 -10.87 20.88
C GLN A 521 8.64 -10.82 22.05
N GLY A 522 8.13 -10.62 23.27
CA GLY A 522 8.91 -10.61 24.50
C GLY A 522 8.21 -9.83 25.60
N VAL A 523 8.47 -10.17 26.87
CA VAL A 523 7.81 -9.57 28.05
C VAL A 523 8.07 -8.05 28.15
N GLU A 524 9.18 -7.57 27.61
CA GLU A 524 9.55 -6.14 27.60
C GLU A 524 9.39 -5.50 26.20
N ASN A 525 8.87 -6.23 25.23
CA ASN A 525 8.75 -5.77 23.84
C ASN A 525 7.29 -5.42 23.50
N ILE A 526 7.11 -4.53 22.52
CA ILE A 526 5.79 -4.12 22.02
C ILE A 526 5.63 -4.65 20.59
N ASN A 527 4.48 -5.25 20.27
CA ASN A 527 4.14 -5.83 18.95
C ASN A 527 3.88 -4.78 17.85
N GLY A 528 4.43 -3.56 17.97
CA GLY A 528 4.20 -2.48 17.00
C GLY A 528 2.71 -2.20 16.77
N LEU A 529 2.32 -1.96 15.52
CA LEU A 529 0.91 -1.83 15.10
C LEU A 529 0.11 -3.13 15.29
N ALA A 530 0.76 -4.30 15.13
CA ALA A 530 0.10 -5.60 15.25
C ALA A 530 -0.38 -5.92 16.67
N SER A 531 0.08 -5.16 17.69
CA SER A 531 -0.48 -5.17 19.04
C SER A 531 -2.01 -5.01 19.05
N LEU A 532 -2.58 -4.31 18.07
CA LEU A 532 -4.04 -4.17 17.88
C LEU A 532 -4.80 -5.52 17.87
N TRP A 533 -4.18 -6.60 17.39
CA TRP A 533 -4.82 -7.92 17.35
C TRP A 533 -4.00 -9.05 17.96
N LEU A 534 -2.70 -8.87 18.20
CA LEU A 534 -1.85 -9.85 18.86
C LEU A 534 -1.93 -9.77 20.39
N ASP A 535 -2.07 -8.56 20.94
CA ASP A 535 -2.07 -8.37 22.39
C ASP A 535 -3.47 -8.60 22.96
N GLY A 536 -3.56 -9.28 24.09
CA GLY A 536 -4.82 -9.50 24.78
C GLY A 536 -5.38 -8.20 25.35
N PHE A 537 -6.70 -8.10 25.51
CA PHE A 537 -7.32 -6.90 26.10
C PHE A 537 -6.72 -6.53 27.47
N ASN A 538 -6.52 -7.52 28.36
CA ASN A 538 -5.96 -7.27 29.69
C ASN A 538 -4.50 -6.80 29.63
N GLU A 539 -3.69 -7.37 28.73
CA GLU A 539 -2.30 -6.96 28.52
C GLU A 539 -2.21 -5.50 28.04
N LYS A 540 -3.12 -5.10 27.12
CA LYS A 540 -3.23 -3.70 26.67
C LYS A 540 -3.64 -2.76 27.81
N GLN A 541 -4.51 -3.21 28.72
CA GLN A 541 -4.91 -2.42 29.89
C GLN A 541 -3.76 -2.22 30.88
N GLU A 542 -3.01 -3.29 31.16
CA GLU A 542 -1.86 -3.27 32.08
C GLU A 542 -0.70 -2.42 31.54
N SER A 543 -0.50 -2.44 30.22
CA SER A 543 0.49 -1.60 29.52
C SER A 543 0.00 -0.17 29.22
N PHE A 544 -1.25 0.16 29.57
CA PHE A 544 -1.89 1.46 29.33
C PHE A 544 -1.96 1.86 27.84
N ASN A 545 -1.91 0.89 26.93
CA ASN A 545 -1.84 1.11 25.48
C ASN A 545 -3.23 1.19 24.80
N ILE A 546 -4.31 1.05 25.57
CA ILE A 546 -5.70 1.18 25.10
C ILE A 546 -6.50 2.10 26.02
N ILE A 547 -7.35 2.95 25.43
CA ILE A 547 -8.45 3.61 26.13
C ILE A 547 -9.74 2.95 25.67
N SER A 548 -10.30 2.08 26.50
CA SER A 548 -11.48 1.27 26.17
C SER A 548 -12.76 1.77 26.83
N HIS A 549 -13.88 1.19 26.43
CA HIS A 549 -15.19 1.43 27.05
C HIS A 549 -15.58 2.91 27.07
N LEU A 550 -15.17 3.63 26.02
CA LEU A 550 -15.51 5.03 25.80
C LEU A 550 -16.95 5.13 25.32
N GLU A 551 -17.77 5.91 26.01
CA GLU A 551 -19.18 6.13 25.65
C GLU A 551 -19.31 7.41 24.84
N LEU A 552 -20.07 7.37 23.74
CA LEU A 552 -20.26 8.53 22.88
C LEU A 552 -20.98 9.66 23.65
N ALA A 553 -20.32 10.82 23.75
CA ALA A 553 -20.86 12.00 24.43
C ALA A 553 -21.46 13.00 23.45
N ALA A 554 -20.78 13.21 22.33
CA ALA A 554 -21.23 14.06 21.24
C ALA A 554 -20.51 13.68 19.94
N ASN A 555 -21.25 13.72 18.83
CA ASN A 555 -20.76 13.38 17.50
C ASN A 555 -20.84 14.60 16.58
N GLN A 556 -19.68 15.11 16.17
CA GLN A 556 -19.52 16.19 15.20
C GLN A 556 -18.69 15.70 14.00
N ALA A 557 -18.71 14.39 13.72
CA ALA A 557 -17.88 13.79 12.67
C ALA A 557 -18.20 14.33 11.27
N GLY A 558 -19.41 14.85 11.03
CA GLY A 558 -19.83 15.42 9.75
C GLY A 558 -19.44 16.89 9.54
N GLU A 559 -18.98 17.57 10.60
CA GLU A 559 -18.70 19.01 10.57
C GLU A 559 -17.38 19.32 9.84
N GLU A 560 -17.14 20.62 9.57
CA GLU A 560 -15.90 21.08 8.92
C GLU A 560 -14.64 20.60 9.68
N GLU A 561 -14.70 20.67 11.01
CA GLU A 561 -13.79 19.99 11.92
C GLU A 561 -14.45 18.69 12.46
N PRO A 562 -14.07 17.50 11.97
CA PRO A 562 -14.76 16.25 12.31
C PRO A 562 -14.36 15.73 13.71
N LEU A 563 -15.01 16.25 14.74
CA LEU A 563 -14.74 15.93 16.14
C LEU A 563 -15.69 14.85 16.68
N VAL A 564 -15.17 13.95 17.51
CA VAL A 564 -15.98 12.99 18.27
C VAL A 564 -15.53 13.04 19.72
N MET A 565 -16.49 13.23 20.63
CA MET A 565 -16.27 13.35 22.05
C MET A 565 -16.81 12.13 22.76
N PHE A 566 -16.01 11.58 23.67
CA PHE A 566 -16.34 10.43 24.46
C PHE A 566 -16.23 10.74 25.95
N ARG A 567 -17.12 10.15 26.75
CA ARG A 567 -16.99 10.07 28.20
C ARG A 567 -16.22 8.80 28.57
N ARG A 568 -15.35 8.93 29.56
CA ARG A 568 -14.77 7.77 30.25
C ARG A 568 -15.84 7.18 31.17
N THR A 569 -16.00 5.87 31.11
CA THR A 569 -16.95 5.15 31.96
C THR A 569 -16.23 4.62 33.20
N GLY A 570 -16.97 4.05 34.15
CA GLY A 570 -16.37 3.35 35.30
C GLY A 570 -15.52 2.14 34.91
N GLN A 571 -15.61 1.67 33.65
CA GLN A 571 -14.82 0.58 33.10
C GLN A 571 -13.58 1.07 32.33
N THR A 572 -13.48 2.37 32.05
CA THR A 572 -12.31 2.94 31.42
C THR A 572 -11.17 3.06 32.43
N ASN A 573 -10.00 2.51 32.10
CA ASN A 573 -8.82 2.66 32.94
C ASN A 573 -8.47 4.16 33.10
N PRO A 574 -8.27 4.65 34.35
CA PRO A 574 -7.90 6.04 34.58
C PRO A 574 -6.54 6.39 33.95
N LEU A 575 -5.62 5.42 33.90
CA LEU A 575 -4.30 5.60 33.32
C LEU A 575 -4.27 5.21 31.84
N ALA A 576 -3.56 5.99 31.05
CA ALA A 576 -3.42 5.78 29.61
C ALA A 576 -2.07 6.38 29.15
N ASN A 577 -1.31 5.66 28.33
CA ASN A 577 -0.07 6.14 27.73
C ASN A 577 -0.36 6.95 26.44
N PHE A 578 -1.16 8.02 26.58
CA PHE A 578 -1.59 8.88 25.46
C PHE A 578 -1.42 10.35 25.81
N ARG A 579 -1.17 11.17 24.78
CA ARG A 579 -0.96 12.61 24.88
C ARG A 579 -1.68 13.33 23.76
N THR A 580 -2.09 14.57 24.01
CA THR A 580 -2.63 15.44 22.95
C THR A 580 -1.66 15.52 21.77
N GLY A 581 -2.17 15.29 20.57
CA GLY A 581 -1.41 15.23 19.33
C GLY A 581 -1.06 13.81 18.87
N ASP A 582 -1.21 12.80 19.73
CA ASP A 582 -0.99 11.41 19.35
C ASP A 582 -1.96 10.97 18.26
N ILE A 583 -1.49 10.08 17.40
CA ILE A 583 -2.25 9.51 16.30
C ILE A 583 -2.78 8.16 16.74
N ALA A 584 -4.07 7.94 16.54
CA ALA A 584 -4.75 6.76 17.05
C ALA A 584 -5.70 6.16 16.00
N VAL A 585 -6.10 4.92 16.26
CA VAL A 585 -7.24 4.25 15.61
C VAL A 585 -8.39 4.16 16.62
N LEU A 586 -9.54 4.69 16.22
CA LEU A 586 -10.80 4.59 16.93
C LEU A 586 -11.63 3.48 16.28
N TYR A 587 -12.16 2.57 17.07
CA TYR A 587 -13.01 1.47 16.58
C TYR A 587 -14.00 0.99 17.66
N PRO A 588 -15.10 0.33 17.28
CA PRO A 588 -16.09 -0.17 18.24
C PRO A 588 -15.52 -1.20 19.20
N HIS A 589 -15.93 -1.15 20.46
CA HIS A 589 -15.64 -2.22 21.42
C HIS A 589 -16.50 -3.45 21.10
N GLN A 590 -15.89 -4.64 21.06
CA GLN A 590 -16.58 -5.91 20.90
C GLN A 590 -15.89 -6.98 21.75
N ASP A 591 -16.68 -7.77 22.47
CA ASP A 591 -16.17 -8.87 23.29
C ASP A 591 -15.72 -10.07 22.44
N GLY A 592 -14.68 -10.76 22.91
CA GLY A 592 -14.30 -12.09 22.40
C GLY A 592 -13.58 -12.13 21.05
N ARG A 593 -13.31 -10.99 20.39
CA ARG A 593 -12.49 -10.92 19.17
C ARG A 593 -11.75 -9.59 19.02
N PRO A 594 -10.64 -9.53 18.27
CA PRO A 594 -9.93 -8.27 17.96
C PRO A 594 -10.78 -7.33 17.10
N ALA A 595 -11.58 -6.45 17.73
CA ALA A 595 -12.57 -5.63 17.02
C ALA A 595 -11.98 -4.73 15.92
N ALA A 596 -10.70 -4.33 16.03
CA ALA A 596 -9.97 -3.57 15.02
C ALA A 596 -9.86 -4.29 13.66
N LEU A 597 -9.98 -5.63 13.62
CA LEU A 597 -9.96 -6.44 12.39
C LEU A 597 -11.37 -6.74 11.83
N PHE A 598 -12.42 -6.56 12.65
CA PHE A 598 -13.80 -6.96 12.35
C PHE A 598 -14.77 -5.78 12.34
N SER A 599 -14.26 -4.59 12.04
CA SER A 599 -15.03 -3.35 11.93
C SER A 599 -14.32 -2.36 11.03
N GLN A 600 -15.04 -1.30 10.65
CA GLN A 600 -14.39 -0.11 10.11
C GLN A 600 -13.61 0.57 11.24
N ILE A 601 -12.37 0.98 10.94
CA ILE A 601 -11.55 1.78 11.83
C ILE A 601 -11.55 3.24 11.38
N PHE A 602 -11.41 4.15 12.34
CA PHE A 602 -11.24 5.57 12.08
C PHE A 602 -9.85 6.01 12.52
N LYS A 603 -9.01 6.37 11.56
CA LYS A 603 -7.74 7.03 11.88
C LYS A 603 -8.03 8.43 12.39
N CYS A 604 -7.49 8.79 13.55
CA CYS A 604 -7.79 10.05 14.22
C CYS A 604 -6.54 10.64 14.91
N THR A 605 -6.70 11.86 15.42
CA THR A 605 -5.72 12.53 16.28
C THR A 605 -6.38 12.85 17.60
N LEU A 606 -5.72 12.54 18.71
CA LEU A 606 -6.18 12.91 20.04
C LEU A 606 -6.04 14.42 20.26
N ILE A 607 -7.15 15.12 20.47
CA ILE A 607 -7.18 16.57 20.63
C ILE A 607 -7.21 16.95 22.11
N GLU A 608 -7.93 16.18 22.92
CA GLU A 608 -8.07 16.41 24.35
C GLU A 608 -8.21 15.08 25.07
N ILE A 609 -7.57 14.98 26.23
CA ILE A 609 -7.65 13.83 27.12
C ILE A 609 -7.67 14.35 28.56
N THR A 610 -8.73 13.99 29.28
CA THR A 610 -8.92 14.32 30.70
C THR A 610 -9.25 13.06 31.49
N ASN A 611 -9.47 13.19 32.79
CA ASN A 611 -9.93 12.08 33.64
C ASN A 611 -11.38 11.67 33.36
N GLU A 612 -12.16 12.52 32.68
CA GLU A 612 -13.59 12.34 32.45
C GLU A 612 -13.94 12.14 30.97
N SER A 613 -13.10 12.63 30.06
CA SER A 613 -13.40 12.69 28.63
C SER A 613 -12.19 12.49 27.73
N VAL A 614 -12.48 12.10 26.49
CA VAL A 614 -11.54 11.96 25.39
C VAL A 614 -12.17 12.59 24.15
N THR A 615 -11.47 13.52 23.51
CA THR A 615 -11.92 14.15 22.25
C THR A 615 -10.93 13.82 21.15
N VAL A 616 -11.42 13.22 20.08
CA VAL A 616 -10.62 12.88 18.90
C VAL A 616 -11.12 13.67 17.69
N ARG A 617 -10.19 13.98 16.78
CA ARG A 617 -10.51 14.49 15.45
C ARG A 617 -10.25 13.40 14.44
N LEU A 618 -11.28 13.01 13.70
CA LEU A 618 -11.15 12.04 12.62
C LEU A 618 -10.32 12.65 11.47
N ARG A 619 -9.59 11.82 10.72
CA ARG A 619 -8.86 12.31 9.54
C ARG A 619 -9.80 12.71 8.39
N SER A 620 -11.00 12.13 8.36
CA SER A 620 -11.97 12.26 7.29
C SER A 620 -13.35 12.49 7.90
N ARG A 621 -14.14 13.37 7.28
CA ARG A 621 -15.51 13.64 7.74
C ARG A 621 -16.40 12.42 7.55
N GLN A 622 -17.31 12.19 8.49
CA GLN A 622 -18.29 11.10 8.45
C GLN A 622 -19.68 11.70 8.59
N PHE A 623 -20.46 11.65 7.51
CA PHE A 623 -21.84 12.15 7.51
C PHE A 623 -22.85 11.06 7.87
N ASN A 624 -22.51 9.78 7.66
CA ASN A 624 -23.30 8.67 8.18
C ASN A 624 -22.90 8.39 9.64
N SER A 625 -23.78 8.77 10.58
CA SER A 625 -23.57 8.60 12.02
C SER A 625 -23.93 7.20 12.54
N ALA A 626 -24.58 6.35 11.74
CA ALA A 626 -25.20 5.12 12.21
C ALA A 626 -24.22 4.18 12.94
N ILE A 627 -22.96 4.11 12.49
CA ILE A 627 -21.93 3.29 13.13
C ILE A 627 -21.61 3.75 14.56
N PHE A 628 -21.64 5.06 14.82
CA PHE A 628 -21.41 5.64 16.15
C PHE A 628 -22.55 5.35 17.12
N GLU A 629 -23.76 5.19 16.60
CA GLU A 629 -24.99 4.97 17.38
C GLU A 629 -25.27 3.47 17.62
N GLN A 630 -24.79 2.59 16.74
CA GLN A 630 -24.97 1.14 16.83
C GLN A 630 -24.13 0.48 17.93
N HIS A 631 -23.06 1.13 18.38
CA HIS A 631 -22.12 0.57 19.34
C HIS A 631 -22.08 1.41 20.63
N PRO A 632 -22.34 0.79 21.80
CA PRO A 632 -22.40 1.52 23.07
C PRO A 632 -21.02 2.00 23.55
N PHE A 633 -19.96 1.29 23.15
CA PHE A 633 -18.61 1.49 23.66
C PHE A 633 -17.59 1.49 22.52
N TRP A 634 -16.52 2.26 22.73
CA TRP A 634 -15.45 2.48 21.77
C TRP A 634 -14.08 2.27 22.40
N ASN A 635 -13.13 1.88 21.56
CA ASN A 635 -11.72 1.70 21.93
C ASN A 635 -10.85 2.67 21.11
N LEU A 636 -9.79 3.16 21.75
CA LEU A 636 -8.76 3.98 21.14
C LEU A 636 -7.39 3.37 21.41
N GLU A 637 -6.61 3.12 20.35
CA GLU A 637 -5.24 2.59 20.42
C GLU A 637 -4.31 3.40 19.50
N HIS A 638 -3.00 3.37 19.73
CA HIS A 638 -2.02 4.08 18.89
C HIS A 638 -2.04 3.56 17.43
N ASP A 639 -1.85 4.47 16.47
CA ASP A 639 -1.71 4.16 15.04
C ASP A 639 -0.28 4.36 14.55
N LEU A 640 0.05 3.77 13.40
CA LEU A 640 1.33 3.94 12.70
C LEU A 640 1.17 4.75 11.40
N LEU A 641 2.15 5.62 11.12
CA LEU A 641 2.27 6.32 9.84
C LEU A 641 3.46 5.82 9.03
N ASP A 642 3.21 5.04 7.98
CA ASP A 642 4.25 4.55 7.05
C ASP A 642 5.00 5.69 6.32
N SER A 643 4.35 6.85 6.15
CA SER A 643 4.92 8.00 5.43
C SER A 643 6.17 8.61 6.10
N SER A 644 6.35 8.41 7.41
CA SER A 644 7.55 8.87 8.12
C SER A 644 8.79 8.09 7.65
N PHE A 645 8.70 6.76 7.54
CA PHE A 645 9.78 5.90 7.05
C PHE A 645 10.08 6.15 5.57
N VAL A 646 9.05 6.30 4.73
CA VAL A 646 9.23 6.64 3.31
C VAL A 646 10.01 7.95 3.14
N SER A 647 9.77 8.94 4.01
CA SER A 647 10.51 10.21 3.98
C SER A 647 12.00 10.02 4.30
N MET A 648 12.36 9.05 5.16
CA MET A 648 13.76 8.71 5.45
C MET A 648 14.45 8.09 4.23
N TYR A 649 13.81 7.14 3.53
CA TYR A 649 14.36 6.57 2.28
C TYR A 649 14.58 7.63 1.19
N ARG A 650 13.61 8.54 1.01
CA ARG A 650 13.73 9.67 0.08
C ARG A 650 14.86 10.60 0.47
N SER A 651 15.09 10.81 1.76
CA SER A 651 16.18 11.65 2.26
C SER A 651 17.54 11.01 1.99
N LEU A 652 17.66 9.67 2.06
CA LEU A 652 18.88 8.95 1.64
C LEU A 652 19.15 9.13 0.14
N PHE A 653 18.11 9.07 -0.69
CA PHE A 653 18.28 9.27 -2.12
C PHE A 653 18.61 10.73 -2.47
N ALA A 654 17.99 11.69 -1.79
CA ALA A 654 18.35 13.11 -1.89
C ALA A 654 19.81 13.38 -1.47
N PHE A 655 20.29 12.71 -0.41
CA PHE A 655 21.71 12.72 -0.04
C PHE A 655 22.59 12.16 -1.16
N ALA A 656 22.22 11.01 -1.75
CA ALA A 656 22.98 10.40 -2.84
C ALA A 656 23.06 11.28 -4.10
N GLN A 657 22.09 12.18 -4.29
CA GLN A 657 22.05 13.15 -5.39
C GLN A 657 22.79 14.46 -5.08
N CYS A 658 23.23 14.69 -3.84
CA CYS A 658 23.95 15.91 -3.47
C CYS A 658 25.30 16.02 -4.19
N PRO A 659 25.80 17.25 -4.42
CA PRO A 659 27.18 17.48 -4.83
C PRO A 659 28.18 16.76 -3.91
N LYS A 660 29.33 16.35 -4.47
CA LYS A 660 30.32 15.52 -3.78
C LYS A 660 30.86 16.19 -2.51
N ASP A 661 31.20 17.47 -2.59
CA ASP A 661 31.62 18.32 -1.47
C ASP A 661 30.61 18.28 -0.31
N LYS A 662 29.31 18.39 -0.61
CA LYS A 662 28.27 18.29 0.41
C LYS A 662 28.17 16.88 1.00
N GLN A 663 28.33 15.83 0.19
CA GLN A 663 28.39 14.46 0.70
C GLN A 663 29.62 14.25 1.60
N ASP A 664 30.77 14.75 1.18
CA ASP A 664 32.04 14.59 1.88
C ASP A 664 32.02 15.32 3.23
N LEU A 665 31.37 16.49 3.32
CA LEU A 665 31.07 17.20 4.57
C LEU A 665 30.15 16.39 5.50
N LEU A 666 29.01 15.90 4.98
CA LEU A 666 28.03 15.14 5.77
C LEU A 666 28.57 13.79 6.26
N LEU A 667 29.47 13.18 5.50
CA LEU A 667 30.19 11.95 5.86
C LEU A 667 31.42 12.21 6.74
N ALA A 668 31.69 13.48 7.09
CA ALA A 668 32.86 13.91 7.86
C ALA A 668 34.21 13.47 7.25
N THR A 669 34.27 13.33 5.94
CA THR A 669 35.51 13.06 5.18
C THR A 669 36.23 14.34 4.75
N GLN A 670 35.52 15.46 4.77
CA GLN A 670 36.06 16.79 4.60
C GLN A 670 35.63 17.65 5.81
N PRO A 671 36.54 18.41 6.43
CA PRO A 671 36.17 19.34 7.49
C PRO A 671 35.39 20.54 6.93
N PRO A 672 34.51 21.18 7.71
CA PRO A 672 33.90 22.45 7.33
C PRO A 672 34.97 23.53 7.14
N ARG A 673 34.73 24.44 6.20
CA ARG A 673 35.61 25.56 5.90
C ARG A 673 35.70 26.51 7.08
N GLU A 674 36.91 27.03 7.31
CA GLU A 674 37.12 28.12 8.25
C GLU A 674 36.54 29.41 7.67
N GLY A 675 35.68 30.06 8.44
CA GLY A 675 35.07 31.31 8.06
C GLY A 675 35.93 32.53 8.41
N GLU A 676 35.85 33.57 7.61
CA GLU A 676 36.47 34.85 7.94
C GLU A 676 35.78 35.49 9.15
N ALA A 677 36.57 35.93 10.13
CA ALA A 677 36.06 36.57 11.33
C ALA A 677 35.29 37.84 10.97
N ARG A 678 33.98 37.84 11.23
CA ARG A 678 33.14 39.02 11.00
C ARG A 678 33.20 39.95 12.22
N GLU A 679 33.54 41.22 12.00
CA GLU A 679 33.31 42.25 13.02
C GLU A 679 31.83 42.61 13.04
N VAL A 680 31.14 42.12 14.07
CA VAL A 680 29.70 42.27 14.22
C VAL A 680 29.36 42.92 15.56
N ALA A 681 28.38 43.82 15.55
CA ALA A 681 27.79 44.33 16.78
C ALA A 681 27.15 43.18 17.55
N VAL A 682 27.66 42.91 18.76
CA VAL A 682 27.20 41.77 19.56
C VAL A 682 26.19 42.23 20.61
N PRO A 683 25.08 41.51 20.80
CA PRO A 683 24.08 41.87 21.81
C PRO A 683 24.66 41.96 23.23
N ALA A 684 24.26 43.00 23.97
CA ALA A 684 24.76 43.26 25.31
C ALA A 684 24.40 42.16 26.31
N GLU A 685 23.20 41.56 26.15
CA GLU A 685 22.62 40.51 27.00
C GLU A 685 23.42 39.19 26.98
N LEU A 686 24.25 38.97 25.96
CA LEU A 686 25.08 37.76 25.86
C LEU A 686 26.26 37.80 26.84
N THR A 687 26.59 36.65 27.46
CA THR A 687 27.82 36.50 28.26
C THR A 687 29.07 36.63 27.38
N PRO A 688 30.26 36.90 27.94
CA PRO A 688 31.49 36.96 27.15
C PRO A 688 31.72 35.72 26.26
N GLU A 689 31.41 34.53 26.77
CA GLU A 689 31.53 33.26 26.05
C GLU A 689 30.49 33.16 24.93
N GLN A 690 29.23 33.52 25.20
CA GLN A 690 28.17 33.54 24.19
C GLN A 690 28.47 34.55 23.08
N LYS A 691 29.08 35.69 23.41
CA LYS A 691 29.51 36.70 22.43
C LYS A 691 30.55 36.13 21.47
N ASP A 692 31.50 35.36 21.97
CA ASP A 692 32.49 34.67 21.12
C ASP A 692 31.84 33.60 20.24
N ILE A 693 31.00 32.75 20.82
CA ILE A 693 30.25 31.71 20.08
C ILE A 693 29.38 32.33 18.99
N PHE A 694 28.72 33.45 19.28
CA PHE A 694 27.86 34.17 18.33
C PHE A 694 28.65 34.64 17.10
N ARG A 695 29.84 35.24 17.30
CA ARG A 695 30.71 35.66 16.19
C ARG A 695 31.17 34.45 15.36
N LYS A 696 31.54 33.35 16.01
CA LYS A 696 31.95 32.11 15.33
C LYS A 696 30.81 31.52 14.50
N ALA A 697 29.60 31.48 15.06
CA ALA A 697 28.42 31.00 14.36
C ALA A 697 28.09 31.84 13.11
N LEU A 698 28.19 33.18 13.20
CA LEU A 698 27.99 34.08 12.05
C LEU A 698 29.10 34.03 11.00
N SER A 699 30.29 33.57 11.38
CA SER A 699 31.43 33.44 10.48
C SER A 699 31.41 32.09 9.74
N ALA A 700 30.72 31.07 10.26
CA ALA A 700 30.71 29.73 9.68
C ALA A 700 30.17 29.70 8.23
N GLU A 701 30.91 29.05 7.32
CA GLU A 701 30.52 28.94 5.90
C GLU A 701 29.66 27.71 5.60
N ASP A 702 29.87 26.59 6.31
CA ASP A 702 29.21 25.31 6.03
C ASP A 702 28.18 24.94 7.11
N TYR A 703 28.62 24.70 8.34
CA TYR A 703 27.75 24.46 9.50
C TYR A 703 28.43 24.87 10.81
N PHE A 704 27.62 25.15 11.83
CA PHE A 704 28.10 25.42 13.19
C PHE A 704 27.37 24.53 14.19
N LEU A 705 28.12 23.78 15.01
CA LEU A 705 27.55 22.91 16.04
C LEU A 705 27.55 23.63 17.39
N LEU A 706 26.38 24.11 17.80
CA LEU A 706 26.20 24.71 19.12
C LEU A 706 25.94 23.62 20.16
N TRP A 707 26.98 23.28 20.92
CA TRP A 707 26.85 22.41 22.09
C TRP A 707 26.66 23.24 23.37
N GLY A 708 25.65 22.89 24.17
CA GLY A 708 25.38 23.59 25.41
C GLY A 708 24.55 22.74 26.39
N PRO A 709 24.94 22.63 27.67
CA PRO A 709 24.14 21.98 28.71
C PRO A 709 22.71 22.55 28.87
N PRO A 710 21.82 21.87 29.61
CA PRO A 710 20.53 22.44 29.99
C PRO A 710 20.69 23.79 30.69
N GLY A 711 19.84 24.76 30.34
CA GLY A 711 19.85 26.08 30.96
C GLY A 711 20.87 27.11 30.42
N THR A 712 21.78 26.74 29.50
CA THR A 712 22.81 27.68 28.99
C THR A 712 22.33 28.69 27.95
N GLY A 713 21.02 28.78 27.71
CA GLY A 713 20.44 29.77 26.80
C GLY A 713 20.59 29.45 25.30
N LYS A 714 20.70 28.18 24.89
CA LYS A 714 20.78 27.80 23.46
C LYS A 714 19.65 28.39 22.62
N THR A 715 18.40 28.23 23.05
CA THR A 715 17.24 28.74 22.33
C THR A 715 16.92 30.18 22.72
N SER A 716 16.81 30.46 24.03
CA SER A 716 16.39 31.76 24.54
C SER A 716 17.39 32.89 24.32
N MET A 717 18.68 32.58 24.16
CA MET A 717 19.73 33.57 23.91
C MET A 717 20.36 33.39 22.52
N MET A 718 21.03 32.26 22.28
CA MET A 718 21.84 32.10 21.07
C MET A 718 20.99 32.10 19.80
N LEU A 719 19.97 31.23 19.71
CA LEU A 719 19.08 31.18 18.55
C LEU A 719 18.32 32.50 18.37
N LYS A 720 17.74 33.05 19.46
CA LYS A 720 17.06 34.36 19.45
C LYS A 720 17.91 35.43 18.77
N HIS A 721 19.15 35.61 19.22
CA HIS A 721 20.01 36.66 18.70
C HIS A 721 20.57 36.36 17.31
N LEU A 722 20.81 35.09 16.96
CA LEU A 722 21.19 34.70 15.59
C LEU A 722 20.08 35.03 14.60
N VAL A 723 18.84 34.67 14.94
CA VAL A 723 17.67 34.97 14.12
C VAL A 723 17.48 36.48 14.00
N ALA A 724 17.56 37.23 15.09
CA ALA A 724 17.46 38.69 15.07
C ALA A 724 18.50 39.31 14.13
N TYR A 725 19.76 38.87 14.24
CA TYR A 725 20.83 39.38 13.38
C TYR A 725 20.59 39.06 11.91
N LEU A 726 20.27 37.81 11.57
CA LEU A 726 20.05 37.39 10.20
C LEU A 726 18.87 38.14 9.58
N LEU A 727 17.76 38.29 10.31
CA LEU A 727 16.58 39.02 9.83
C LEU A 727 16.88 40.52 9.58
N ASP A 728 17.67 41.15 10.44
CA ASP A 728 17.86 42.61 10.37
C ASP A 728 19.05 43.03 9.48
N ASN A 729 20.00 42.13 9.24
CA ASN A 729 21.27 42.46 8.59
C ASN A 729 21.53 41.66 7.31
N THR A 730 20.65 40.73 6.93
CA THR A 730 20.80 39.92 5.72
C THR A 730 19.49 39.82 4.94
N GLY A 731 19.57 39.36 3.69
CA GLY A 731 18.40 39.00 2.88
C GLY A 731 18.15 37.49 2.82
N GLU A 732 18.68 36.73 3.79
CA GLU A 732 18.62 35.27 3.81
C GLU A 732 17.24 34.76 4.26
N ASN A 733 16.81 33.62 3.72
CA ASN A 733 15.62 32.93 4.22
C ASN A 733 16.00 32.00 5.37
N ILE A 734 15.35 32.15 6.52
CA ILE A 734 15.67 31.37 7.73
C ILE A 734 14.67 30.22 7.88
N LEU A 735 15.17 28.98 7.88
CA LEU A 735 14.37 27.80 8.20
C LEU A 735 14.76 27.25 9.56
N LEU A 736 13.83 27.30 10.51
CA LEU A 736 14.02 26.78 11.86
C LEU A 736 13.27 25.46 12.02
N LEU A 737 14.01 24.43 12.41
CA LEU A 737 13.50 23.06 12.54
C LEU A 737 13.78 22.56 13.95
N ALA A 738 12.84 21.78 14.48
CA ALA A 738 13.05 20.99 15.68
C ALA A 738 12.31 19.66 15.55
N TYR A 739 12.76 18.67 16.33
CA TYR A 739 12.21 17.32 16.27
C TYR A 739 10.77 17.25 16.83
N THR A 740 10.43 18.06 17.83
CA THR A 740 9.12 18.03 18.49
C THR A 740 8.37 19.35 18.31
N ASN A 741 7.03 19.29 18.24
CA ASN A 741 6.20 20.50 18.16
C ASN A 741 6.40 21.45 19.35
N ARG A 742 6.65 20.89 20.55
CA ARG A 742 6.97 21.68 21.75
C ARG A 742 8.26 22.47 21.59
N ALA A 743 9.31 21.86 21.04
CA ALA A 743 10.55 22.59 20.77
C ALA A 743 10.34 23.68 19.70
N VAL A 744 9.45 23.47 18.73
CA VAL A 744 9.04 24.53 17.79
C VAL A 744 8.26 25.65 18.50
N ASP A 745 7.39 25.33 19.48
CA ASP A 745 6.73 26.33 20.32
C ASP A 745 7.74 27.18 21.12
N GLU A 746 8.79 26.54 21.66
CA GLU A 746 9.89 27.22 22.37
C GLU A 746 10.70 28.12 21.43
N ILE A 747 10.91 27.71 20.18
CA ILE A 747 11.52 28.55 19.14
C ILE A 747 10.61 29.75 18.83
N CYS A 748 9.30 29.56 18.65
CA CYS A 748 8.35 30.66 18.44
C CYS A 748 8.38 31.66 19.61
N GLU A 749 8.46 31.17 20.84
CA GLU A 749 8.58 32.02 22.04
C GLU A 749 9.85 32.87 22.00
N ALA A 750 10.99 32.25 21.70
CA ALA A 750 12.27 32.94 21.62
C ALA A 750 12.26 34.03 20.54
N ILE A 751 11.73 33.74 19.36
CA ILE A 751 11.60 34.71 18.26
C ILE A 751 10.65 35.85 18.62
N GLU A 752 9.51 35.55 19.24
CA GLU A 752 8.54 36.56 19.70
C GLU A 752 9.09 37.51 20.77
N SER A 753 10.16 37.10 21.47
CA SER A 753 10.86 37.95 22.44
C SER A 753 11.85 38.93 21.81
N ILE A 754 12.09 38.88 20.50
CA ILE A 754 12.99 39.79 19.78
C ILE A 754 12.37 41.19 19.70
N ARG A 755 11.15 41.30 19.14
CA ARG A 755 10.41 42.56 18.98
C ARG A 755 8.91 42.32 18.77
N GLN A 756 8.08 43.34 18.99
CA GLN A 756 6.61 43.21 18.99
C GLN A 756 5.99 42.86 17.63
N ASP A 757 6.56 43.33 16.53
CA ASP A 757 6.05 43.15 15.17
C ASP A 757 6.54 41.87 14.48
N ILE A 758 7.42 41.09 15.12
CA ILE A 758 8.05 39.89 14.55
C ILE A 758 7.05 38.85 14.04
N ARG A 759 5.84 38.81 14.61
CA ARG A 759 4.70 38.00 14.17
C ARG A 759 4.22 38.26 12.73
N ARG A 760 4.72 39.32 12.09
CA ARG A 760 4.50 39.63 10.67
C ARG A 760 5.60 39.08 9.76
N HIS A 761 6.69 38.58 10.33
CA HIS A 761 7.92 38.20 9.64
C HIS A 761 8.26 36.71 9.77
N TYR A 762 7.31 35.88 10.22
CA TYR A 762 7.52 34.43 10.22
C TYR A 762 6.22 33.66 10.01
N LEU A 763 6.36 32.43 9.53
CA LEU A 763 5.29 31.44 9.39
C LEU A 763 5.66 30.19 10.16
N ARG A 764 4.66 29.55 10.77
CA ARG A 764 4.81 28.22 11.37
C ARG A 764 4.15 27.18 10.49
N ILE A 765 4.88 26.13 10.15
CA ILE A 765 4.32 24.96 9.44
C ILE A 765 3.94 23.90 10.48
N GLY A 766 2.72 23.37 10.38
CA GLY A 766 2.24 22.33 11.27
C GLY A 766 0.72 22.31 11.43
N SER A 767 0.26 21.51 12.38
CA SER A 767 -1.16 21.37 12.72
C SER A 767 -1.54 22.26 13.90
N ARG A 768 -2.76 22.81 13.90
CA ARG A 768 -3.31 23.59 15.03
C ARG A 768 -3.43 22.80 16.32
N TYR A 769 -3.53 21.48 16.23
CA TYR A 769 -3.75 20.59 17.36
C TYR A 769 -2.45 20.19 18.06
N SER A 770 -1.34 20.18 17.32
CA SER A 770 0.00 19.97 17.88
C SER A 770 0.70 21.28 18.24
N THR A 771 0.05 22.42 18.06
CA THR A 771 0.61 23.77 18.27
C THR A 771 -0.06 24.44 19.46
N HIS A 772 0.75 25.02 20.33
CA HIS A 772 0.26 25.77 21.48
C HIS A 772 -0.70 26.90 21.05
N PRO A 773 -1.84 27.12 21.75
CA PRO A 773 -2.86 28.10 21.34
C PRO A 773 -2.33 29.49 20.99
N ARG A 774 -1.32 29.97 21.74
CA ARG A 774 -0.64 31.25 21.51
C ARG A 774 -0.10 31.42 20.08
N TYR A 775 0.36 30.34 19.44
CA TYR A 775 1.01 30.38 18.14
C TYR A 775 0.12 29.91 16.99
N ARG A 776 -1.14 29.51 17.25
CA ARG A 776 -2.05 29.03 16.19
C ARG A 776 -2.29 30.06 15.10
N GLY A 777 -2.35 31.35 15.45
CA GLY A 777 -2.46 32.44 14.47
C GLY A 777 -1.25 32.61 13.56
N GLN A 778 -0.12 31.97 13.87
CA GLN A 778 1.10 31.98 13.06
C GLN A 778 1.22 30.77 12.13
N LEU A 779 0.30 29.80 12.27
CA LEU A 779 0.24 28.67 11.37
C LEU A 779 0.00 29.14 9.95
N PHE A 780 0.72 28.57 9.00
CA PHE A 780 0.56 28.93 7.59
C PHE A 780 -0.90 28.81 7.15
N GLY A 781 -1.58 27.71 7.49
CA GLY A 781 -3.01 27.53 7.22
C GLY A 781 -3.90 28.62 7.80
N ALA A 782 -3.60 29.15 8.99
CA ALA A 782 -4.36 30.25 9.59
C ALA A 782 -4.10 31.59 8.85
N LYS A 783 -2.87 31.81 8.39
CA LYS A 783 -2.50 33.03 7.64
C LYS A 783 -3.14 33.09 6.27
N ILE A 784 -3.39 31.94 5.65
CA ILE A 784 -3.99 31.84 4.32
C ILE A 784 -5.47 31.47 4.34
N GLU A 785 -6.12 31.38 5.51
CA GLU A 785 -7.52 30.91 5.65
C GLU A 785 -8.49 31.61 4.68
N LYS A 786 -8.28 32.91 4.44
CA LYS A 786 -9.09 33.73 3.54
C LYS A 786 -8.59 33.77 2.10
N ALA A 787 -7.46 33.15 1.79
CA ALA A 787 -6.91 33.13 0.45
C ALA A 787 -7.79 32.28 -0.48
N GLN A 788 -8.22 32.89 -1.58
CA GLN A 788 -9.00 32.29 -2.64
C GLN A 788 -8.20 32.13 -3.93
N THR A 789 -6.99 32.71 -3.97
CA THR A 789 -6.11 32.66 -5.13
C THR A 789 -4.71 32.23 -4.74
N ARG A 790 -3.98 31.66 -5.71
CA ARG A 790 -2.55 31.41 -5.56
C ARG A 790 -1.75 32.67 -5.21
N GLN A 791 -2.09 33.80 -5.81
CA GLN A 791 -1.32 35.03 -5.63
C GLN A 791 -1.35 35.47 -4.17
N GLU A 792 -2.52 35.42 -3.53
CA GLU A 792 -2.67 35.72 -2.09
C GLU A 792 -1.84 34.78 -1.20
N ILE A 793 -1.75 33.49 -1.55
CA ILE A 793 -0.89 32.53 -0.84
C ILE A 793 0.58 32.91 -1.00
N LYS A 794 1.03 33.25 -2.21
CA LYS A 794 2.41 33.67 -2.48
C LYS A 794 2.75 34.99 -1.78
N ASP A 795 1.84 35.95 -1.78
CA ASP A 795 2.02 37.24 -1.09
C ASP A 795 2.12 37.04 0.41
N THR A 796 1.35 36.11 0.98
CA THR A 796 1.48 35.71 2.38
C THR A 796 2.87 35.13 2.66
N ILE A 797 3.39 34.23 1.81
CA ILE A 797 4.74 33.68 2.00
C ILE A 797 5.80 34.78 1.89
N ASN A 798 5.72 35.62 0.86
CA ASN A 798 6.72 36.65 0.59
C ASN A 798 6.74 37.78 1.64
N SER A 799 5.58 38.09 2.23
CA SER A 799 5.48 39.12 3.28
C SER A 799 6.00 38.66 4.64
N HIS A 800 6.20 37.35 4.84
CA HIS A 800 6.66 36.75 6.10
C HIS A 800 8.05 36.10 5.95
N ARG A 801 8.86 36.59 5.01
CA ARG A 801 10.27 36.21 4.83
C ARG A 801 11.20 36.99 5.73
#